data_AF-A0A3D2CS04-F1
#
_entry.id   AF-A0A3D2CS04-F1
#
_cell.length_a   1.000
_cell.length_b   1.000
_cell.length_c   1.000
_cell.angle_alpha   90.00
_cell.angle_beta   90.00
_cell.angle_gamma   90.00
#
_symmetry.space_group_name_H-M   'P 1'
#
loop_
_entity.id
_entity.type
_entity.pdbx_description
1 polymer ?
#
loop_
_entity_poly.entity_id
_entity_poly.type
_entity_poly.pdbx_seq_one_letter_code
_entity_poly.pdbx_strand_id
1 'polypeptide(L)'
;MGIFLWIIAALSLTWFMSYVRASLSTFTFAFMTLLAIGTFLNTIGFVSWLLFAVIALPLNVDIIRLQFISMPLLNLFKKIMPQMSETEQQAIDAGTTWFDAELFRGNPDWKKLHNYPQPRLSAQEKAFLDGPVEHVCAMVNDWHTTHEIADLSQDVWQFLKDNQFFALIIKKKYGGLEFSAFAQSKILQKMTGVSSVLASTVGVPNSLGPGELLQEYGTKAQQDYYLPRLAKGQEIPCFALTNPEAGSDASAIPDTGIICRQPFEGKEVLGIRLNWDKRYITLAPIATVLGLAFKLEDPDNLFSDKKELGITCALIPTNMEGVTIGRRHFPLNIPFQNGPTQGKNVFVPLDYIIGGSDMAGQGWRMLVECLSVGRAITLPSNSAGCIKTVALATGAYSRIRHQFKLPIGKMEGIEEALARIGGNAYLMDAVTIMSTGAIDLGEKPSVISAIAKYHLTEKMRSSMIDAMDIHGGKGICMGPSNYLARSYQGAPIAITVEGANILTRSLIIYGQGAIRCHPYVLAELKAANNNNEEQALNDFDHALFAHIGFSLSNISRSLSSSFTGSRFLSSPFNDETKHYYQLLTRFSANLAMLSDISMLAIGADLKRKERISARLGDVLSHLYLASACLKRFNDEGRKKEDLPLLQWAVEDSLFAIQQALDALLNNFPNKWLARCLRLII
;
A
#
# COMPACT_ATOMS: atom_id res chain seq x y z
N MET A 1 -53.38 -17.06 -9.65
CA MET A 1 -52.10 -17.13 -8.91
C MET A 1 -52.30 -16.36 -7.61
N GLY A 2 -52.06 -16.95 -6.43
CA GLY A 2 -52.30 -16.23 -5.17
C GLY A 2 -51.39 -15.00 -5.03
N ILE A 3 -51.86 -13.97 -4.31
CA ILE A 3 -51.10 -12.74 -4.02
C ILE A 3 -49.69 -13.05 -3.48
N PHE A 4 -49.55 -14.13 -2.72
CA PHE A 4 -48.27 -14.63 -2.21
C PHE A 4 -47.26 -14.99 -3.33
N LEU A 5 -47.69 -15.72 -4.35
CA LEU A 5 -46.83 -16.06 -5.50
C LEU A 5 -46.44 -14.81 -6.29
N TRP A 6 -47.32 -13.82 -6.35
CA TRP A 6 -47.05 -12.54 -6.97
C TRP A 6 -45.95 -11.76 -6.25
N ILE A 7 -46.03 -11.71 -4.91
CA ILE A 7 -45.02 -11.09 -4.08
C ILE A 7 -43.67 -11.79 -4.26
N ILE A 8 -43.65 -13.14 -4.29
CA ILE A 8 -42.43 -13.90 -4.56
C ILE A 8 -41.85 -13.56 -5.93
N ALA A 9 -42.68 -13.49 -6.98
CA ALA A 9 -42.23 -13.15 -8.33
C ALA A 9 -41.63 -11.74 -8.37
N ALA A 10 -42.26 -10.76 -7.73
CA ALA A 10 -41.75 -9.39 -7.62
C ALA A 10 -40.44 -9.33 -6.84
N LEU A 11 -40.34 -9.99 -5.69
CA LEU A 11 -39.11 -10.05 -4.90
C LEU A 11 -37.98 -10.75 -5.66
N SER A 12 -38.27 -11.84 -6.37
CA SER A 12 -37.30 -12.58 -7.18
C SER A 12 -36.82 -11.76 -8.37
N LEU A 13 -37.72 -10.99 -9.01
CA LEU A 13 -37.36 -10.09 -10.09
C LEU A 13 -36.48 -8.95 -9.59
N THR A 14 -36.84 -8.27 -8.48
CA THR A 14 -35.98 -7.28 -7.83
C THR A 14 -34.62 -7.87 -7.52
N TRP A 15 -34.60 -9.06 -6.90
CA TRP A 15 -33.38 -9.75 -6.54
C TRP A 15 -32.46 -9.96 -7.73
N PHE A 16 -33.00 -10.55 -8.80
CA PHE A 16 -32.25 -10.86 -10.00
C PHE A 16 -31.75 -9.59 -10.70
N MET A 17 -32.60 -8.57 -10.85
CA MET A 17 -32.25 -7.29 -11.45
C MET A 17 -31.16 -6.56 -10.66
N SER A 18 -31.23 -6.56 -9.34
CA SER A 18 -30.17 -6.03 -8.47
C SER A 18 -28.88 -6.85 -8.61
N TYR A 19 -28.97 -8.18 -8.61
CA TYR A 19 -27.81 -9.07 -8.73
C TYR A 19 -27.01 -8.81 -10.02
N VAL A 20 -27.70 -8.67 -11.16
CA VAL A 20 -27.08 -8.40 -12.47
C VAL A 20 -26.75 -6.91 -12.69
N ARG A 21 -27.06 -6.04 -11.72
CA ARG A 21 -26.86 -4.58 -11.80
C ARG A 21 -27.53 -3.99 -13.05
N ALA A 22 -28.81 -4.33 -13.26
CA ALA A 22 -29.60 -3.83 -14.38
C ALA A 22 -29.76 -2.29 -14.29
N SER A 23 -29.85 -1.62 -15.45
CA SER A 23 -30.12 -0.18 -15.49
C SER A 23 -31.49 0.15 -14.89
N LEU A 24 -31.67 1.37 -14.40
CA LEU A 24 -32.95 1.86 -13.87
C LEU A 24 -34.09 1.71 -14.88
N SER A 25 -33.82 2.00 -16.16
CA SER A 25 -34.78 1.81 -17.27
C SER A 25 -35.18 0.34 -17.44
N THR A 26 -34.22 -0.58 -17.39
CA THR A 26 -34.48 -2.03 -17.46
C THR A 26 -35.29 -2.49 -16.26
N PHE A 27 -34.98 -1.99 -15.06
CA PHE A 27 -35.71 -2.30 -13.84
C PHE A 27 -37.18 -1.84 -13.94
N THR A 28 -37.39 -0.61 -14.43
CA THR A 28 -38.72 -0.01 -14.62
C THR A 28 -39.53 -0.79 -15.66
N PHE A 29 -38.93 -1.14 -16.80
CA PHE A 29 -39.59 -1.91 -17.85
C PHE A 29 -39.94 -3.34 -17.40
N ALA A 30 -39.04 -4.01 -16.69
CA ALA A 30 -39.28 -5.35 -16.16
C ALA A 30 -40.44 -5.35 -15.15
N PHE A 31 -40.48 -4.35 -14.26
CA PHE A 31 -41.58 -4.19 -13.29
C PHE A 31 -42.90 -3.80 -13.95
N MET A 32 -42.87 -2.93 -14.97
CA MET A 32 -44.04 -2.60 -15.77
C MET A 32 -44.61 -3.85 -16.46
N THR A 33 -43.74 -4.68 -17.04
CA THR A 33 -44.11 -5.95 -17.67
C THR A 33 -44.71 -6.92 -16.65
N LEU A 34 -44.09 -7.03 -15.47
CA LEU A 34 -44.64 -7.82 -14.37
C LEU A 34 -46.05 -7.32 -14.02
N LEU A 35 -46.24 -6.02 -13.76
CA LEU A 35 -47.57 -5.47 -13.44
C LEU A 35 -48.60 -5.71 -14.55
N ALA A 36 -48.22 -5.62 -15.82
CA ALA A 36 -49.09 -5.91 -16.95
C ALA A 36 -49.55 -7.37 -16.98
N ILE A 37 -48.65 -8.32 -16.74
CA ILE A 37 -48.98 -9.74 -16.58
C ILE A 37 -49.93 -9.93 -15.39
N GLY A 38 -49.68 -9.22 -14.28
CA GLY A 38 -50.49 -9.31 -13.07
C GLY A 38 -51.91 -8.79 -13.27
N THR A 39 -52.06 -7.72 -14.05
CA THR A 39 -53.37 -7.19 -14.45
C THR A 39 -54.09 -8.15 -15.39
N PHE A 40 -53.41 -8.75 -16.36
CA PHE A 40 -53.98 -9.77 -17.25
C PHE A 40 -54.48 -11.00 -16.46
N LEU A 41 -53.77 -11.38 -15.39
CA LEU A 41 -54.13 -12.49 -14.50
C LEU A 41 -55.11 -12.08 -13.37
N ASN A 42 -55.72 -10.89 -13.43
CA ASN A 42 -56.62 -10.32 -12.41
C ASN A 42 -56.08 -10.35 -10.97
N THR A 43 -54.75 -10.31 -10.83
CA THR A 43 -54.06 -10.33 -9.53
C THR A 43 -53.66 -8.92 -9.08
N ILE A 44 -53.53 -7.98 -10.03
CA ILE A 44 -53.06 -6.61 -9.78
C ILE A 44 -54.09 -5.58 -10.25
N GLY A 45 -54.46 -4.68 -9.34
CA GLY A 45 -55.41 -3.61 -9.58
C GLY A 45 -54.77 -2.24 -9.82
N PHE A 46 -55.61 -1.23 -10.02
CA PHE A 46 -55.22 0.16 -10.30
C PHE A 46 -54.27 0.77 -9.25
N VAL A 47 -54.47 0.44 -7.97
CA VAL A 47 -53.63 0.97 -6.87
C VAL A 47 -52.15 0.61 -7.04
N SER A 48 -51.83 -0.60 -7.51
CA SER A 48 -50.44 -1.01 -7.74
C SER A 48 -49.79 -0.26 -8.89
N TRP A 49 -50.55 0.05 -9.95
CA TRP A 49 -50.10 0.89 -11.05
C TRP A 49 -49.86 2.33 -10.60
N LEU A 50 -50.73 2.86 -9.73
CA LEU A 50 -50.54 4.17 -9.13
C LEU A 50 -49.27 4.21 -8.28
N LEU A 51 -49.05 3.22 -7.39
CA LEU A 51 -47.83 3.12 -6.58
C LEU A 51 -46.58 2.99 -7.44
N PHE A 52 -46.63 2.19 -8.52
CA PHE A 52 -45.54 2.07 -9.47
C PHE A 52 -45.24 3.40 -10.16
N ALA A 53 -46.26 4.12 -10.65
CA ALA A 53 -46.09 5.42 -11.28
C ALA A 53 -45.49 6.46 -10.33
N VAL A 54 -45.93 6.48 -9.06
CA VAL A 54 -45.40 7.38 -8.03
C VAL A 54 -43.91 7.16 -7.77
N ILE A 55 -43.39 5.93 -7.94
CA ILE A 55 -41.96 5.63 -7.77
C ILE A 55 -41.20 5.79 -9.10
N ALA A 56 -41.76 5.29 -10.20
CA ALA A 56 -41.09 5.24 -11.49
C ALA A 56 -40.95 6.62 -12.14
N LEU A 57 -41.96 7.49 -12.04
CA LEU A 57 -41.93 8.81 -12.68
C LEU A 57 -40.84 9.73 -12.09
N PRO A 58 -40.70 9.89 -10.76
CA PRO A 58 -39.64 10.73 -10.20
C PRO A 58 -38.21 10.22 -10.47
N LEU A 59 -38.06 8.91 -10.69
CA LEU A 59 -36.75 8.29 -10.95
C LEU A 59 -36.35 8.30 -12.44
N ASN A 60 -37.32 8.18 -13.36
CA ASN A 60 -37.03 8.10 -14.80
C ASN A 60 -37.15 9.44 -15.53
N VAL A 61 -37.81 10.44 -14.96
CA VAL A 61 -37.92 11.78 -15.57
C VAL A 61 -36.81 12.66 -15.04
N ASP A 62 -35.81 12.96 -15.88
CA ASP A 62 -34.59 13.67 -15.48
C ASP A 62 -34.86 15.02 -14.79
N ILE A 63 -35.80 15.82 -15.30
CA ILE A 63 -36.16 17.12 -14.69
C ILE A 63 -36.63 16.94 -13.24
N ILE A 64 -37.48 15.94 -12.99
CA ILE A 64 -38.01 15.67 -11.65
C ILE A 64 -36.91 15.10 -10.75
N ARG A 65 -36.11 14.16 -11.28
CA ARG A 65 -35.00 13.53 -10.55
C ARG A 65 -33.96 14.56 -10.12
N LEU A 66 -33.48 15.38 -11.06
CA LEU A 66 -32.46 16.39 -10.79
C LEU A 66 -32.96 17.43 -9.78
N GLN A 67 -34.18 17.94 -9.94
CA GLN A 67 -34.72 19.01 -9.11
C GLN A 67 -35.10 18.53 -7.70
N PHE A 68 -35.75 17.37 -7.56
CA PHE A 68 -36.36 16.94 -6.30
C PHE A 68 -35.58 15.83 -5.58
N ILE A 69 -34.63 15.16 -6.25
CA ILE A 69 -33.83 14.08 -5.65
C ILE A 69 -32.36 14.49 -5.60
N SER A 70 -31.74 14.73 -6.76
CA SER A 70 -30.29 14.86 -6.86
C SER A 70 -29.78 16.19 -6.32
N MET A 71 -30.49 17.31 -6.55
CA MET A 71 -30.09 18.62 -6.02
C MET A 71 -30.18 18.71 -4.48
N PRO A 72 -31.26 18.26 -3.82
CA PRO A 72 -31.30 18.17 -2.36
C PRO A 72 -30.19 17.27 -1.79
N LEU A 73 -29.92 16.13 -2.43
CA LEU A 73 -28.88 15.21 -2.00
C LEU A 73 -27.48 15.78 -2.23
N LEU A 74 -27.23 16.49 -3.32
CA LEU A 74 -25.97 17.19 -3.57
C LEU A 74 -25.72 18.26 -2.51
N ASN A 75 -26.74 19.05 -2.17
CA ASN A 75 -26.65 20.07 -1.13
C ASN A 75 -26.40 19.46 0.26
N LEU A 76 -27.00 18.31 0.55
CA LEU A 76 -26.73 17.57 1.77
C LEU A 76 -25.29 17.00 1.76
N PHE A 77 -24.87 16.44 0.64
CA PHE A 77 -23.54 15.86 0.46
C PHE A 77 -22.45 16.92 0.62
N LYS A 78 -22.59 18.11 0.00
CA LYS A 78 -21.69 19.25 0.19
C LYS A 78 -21.58 19.71 1.66
N LYS A 79 -22.63 19.52 2.48
CA LYS A 79 -22.62 19.86 3.91
C LYS A 79 -21.96 18.80 4.79
N ILE A 80 -22.07 17.52 4.44
CA ILE A 80 -21.57 16.39 5.25
C ILE A 80 -20.15 16.01 4.85
N MET A 81 -19.77 16.23 3.59
CA MET A 81 -18.46 15.88 3.09
C MET A 81 -17.35 16.58 3.89
N PRO A 82 -16.34 15.84 4.38
CA PRO A 82 -15.21 16.45 5.04
C PRO A 82 -14.44 17.33 4.06
N GLN A 83 -14.10 18.55 4.46
CA GLN A 83 -13.14 19.36 3.71
C GLN A 83 -11.79 18.63 3.72
N MET A 84 -11.26 18.37 2.53
CA MET A 84 -10.00 17.70 2.35
C MET A 84 -8.88 18.74 2.28
N SER A 85 -7.82 18.58 3.07
CA SER A 85 -6.67 19.49 2.99
C SER A 85 -5.98 19.34 1.63
N GLU A 86 -5.27 20.38 1.18
CA GLU A 86 -4.46 20.29 -0.05
C GLU A 86 -3.45 19.14 0.01
N THR A 87 -2.85 18.90 1.18
CA THR A 87 -1.91 17.80 1.42
C THR A 87 -2.57 16.42 1.29
N GLU A 88 -3.84 16.29 1.69
CA GLU A 88 -4.60 15.05 1.55
C GLU A 88 -5.05 14.83 0.11
N GLN A 89 -5.50 15.87 -0.58
CA GLN A 89 -5.83 15.84 -2.00
C GLN A 89 -4.62 15.39 -2.84
N GLN A 90 -3.45 16.01 -2.63
CA GLN A 90 -2.21 15.63 -3.30
C GLN A 90 -1.84 14.16 -3.03
N ALA A 91 -2.05 13.68 -1.79
CA ALA A 91 -1.76 12.30 -1.44
C ALA A 91 -2.70 11.30 -2.12
N ILE A 92 -3.96 11.69 -2.33
CA ILE A 92 -4.90 10.91 -3.12
C ILE A 92 -4.45 10.94 -4.58
N ASP A 93 -4.21 12.10 -5.19
CA ASP A 93 -3.95 12.23 -6.62
C ASP A 93 -2.61 11.59 -7.08
N ALA A 94 -1.63 11.49 -6.19
CA ALA A 94 -0.30 10.92 -6.45
C ALA A 94 -0.28 9.44 -6.86
N GLY A 95 -1.27 8.65 -6.45
CA GLY A 95 -1.33 7.20 -6.69
C GLY A 95 -2.19 6.80 -7.88
N THR A 96 -2.08 5.54 -8.32
CA THR A 96 -3.04 4.86 -9.21
C THR A 96 -3.79 3.76 -8.43
N THR A 97 -4.89 3.26 -9.00
CA THR A 97 -5.54 2.03 -8.52
C THR A 97 -5.26 0.92 -9.51
N TRP A 98 -5.22 -0.32 -9.04
CA TRP A 98 -4.92 -1.48 -9.84
C TRP A 98 -5.89 -2.63 -9.50
N PHE A 99 -5.40 -3.80 -9.11
CA PHE A 99 -6.25 -4.94 -8.80
C PHE A 99 -7.05 -4.78 -7.50
N ASP A 100 -6.59 -3.94 -6.58
CA ASP A 100 -7.34 -3.50 -5.39
C ASP A 100 -8.71 -2.89 -5.74
N ALA A 101 -8.82 -2.14 -6.84
CA ALA A 101 -10.11 -1.65 -7.33
C ALA A 101 -11.06 -2.78 -7.78
N GLU A 102 -10.54 -3.87 -8.37
CA GLU A 102 -11.38 -5.04 -8.69
C GLU A 102 -11.89 -5.73 -7.43
N LEU A 103 -11.07 -5.78 -6.38
CA LEU A 103 -11.45 -6.35 -5.07
C LEU A 103 -12.53 -5.52 -4.37
N PHE A 104 -12.58 -4.21 -4.59
CA PHE A 104 -13.64 -3.34 -4.06
C PHE A 104 -14.94 -3.38 -4.85
N ARG A 105 -14.97 -3.92 -6.08
CA ARG A 105 -16.18 -3.93 -6.91
C ARG A 105 -17.27 -4.92 -6.48
N GLY A 106 -16.93 -5.85 -5.59
CA GLY A 106 -17.81 -6.92 -5.15
C GLY A 106 -17.96 -8.08 -6.13
N ASN A 107 -17.30 -8.04 -7.28
CA ASN A 107 -17.24 -9.13 -8.26
C ASN A 107 -15.93 -9.04 -9.06
N PRO A 108 -14.80 -9.45 -8.46
CA PRO A 108 -13.48 -9.26 -9.08
C PRO A 108 -13.36 -10.03 -10.40
N ASP A 109 -12.76 -9.40 -11.42
CA ASP A 109 -12.43 -10.10 -12.66
C ASP A 109 -11.15 -10.93 -12.48
N TRP A 110 -11.34 -12.22 -12.20
CA TRP A 110 -10.23 -13.16 -12.05
C TRP A 110 -9.48 -13.43 -13.36
N LYS A 111 -10.12 -13.27 -14.54
CA LYS A 111 -9.40 -13.41 -15.81
C LYS A 111 -8.43 -12.25 -15.98
N LYS A 112 -8.84 -11.03 -15.62
CA LYS A 112 -7.97 -9.86 -15.60
C LYS A 112 -6.74 -10.09 -14.71
N LEU A 113 -6.91 -10.67 -13.51
CA LEU A 113 -5.81 -11.01 -12.61
C LEU A 113 -4.75 -11.90 -13.28
N HIS A 114 -5.20 -12.99 -13.93
CA HIS A 114 -4.29 -13.96 -14.55
C HIS A 114 -3.72 -13.49 -15.89
N ASN A 115 -4.33 -12.48 -16.52
CA ASN A 115 -3.81 -11.86 -17.73
C ASN A 115 -2.73 -10.81 -17.46
N TYR A 116 -2.52 -10.37 -16.22
CA TYR A 116 -1.37 -9.53 -15.91
C TYR A 116 -0.07 -10.29 -16.20
N PRO A 117 0.86 -9.69 -16.98
CA PRO A 117 2.08 -10.38 -17.36
C PRO A 117 2.92 -10.73 -16.12
N GLN A 118 3.53 -11.90 -16.16
CA GLN A 118 4.45 -12.34 -15.12
C GLN A 118 5.72 -11.47 -15.14
N PRO A 119 6.12 -10.88 -14.01
CA PRO A 119 7.39 -10.16 -13.91
C PRO A 119 8.58 -11.09 -14.19
N ARG A 120 9.55 -10.61 -14.97
CA ARG A 120 10.74 -11.38 -15.35
C ARG A 120 11.98 -10.51 -15.26
N LEU A 121 13.07 -11.11 -14.80
CA LEU A 121 14.38 -10.48 -14.86
C LEU A 121 14.88 -10.50 -16.30
N SER A 122 15.37 -9.36 -16.77
CA SER A 122 16.19 -9.28 -17.97
C SER A 122 17.48 -10.08 -17.79
N ALA A 123 18.16 -10.36 -18.91
CA ALA A 123 19.45 -11.05 -18.87
C ALA A 123 20.50 -10.30 -18.01
N GLN A 124 20.48 -8.97 -18.05
CA GLN A 124 21.38 -8.12 -17.26
C GLN A 124 21.06 -8.20 -15.76
N GLU A 125 19.79 -8.10 -15.38
CA GLU A 125 19.37 -8.18 -13.98
C GLU A 125 19.64 -9.58 -13.41
N LYS A 126 19.40 -10.64 -14.19
CA LYS A 126 19.74 -12.00 -13.79
C LYS A 126 21.25 -12.17 -13.61
N ALA A 127 22.06 -11.67 -14.53
CA ALA A 127 23.53 -11.70 -14.40
C ALA A 127 24.02 -10.91 -13.18
N PHE A 128 23.39 -9.78 -12.85
CA PHE A 128 23.71 -9.02 -11.65
C PHE A 128 23.38 -9.80 -10.37
N LEU A 129 22.20 -10.43 -10.33
CA LEU A 129 21.74 -11.24 -9.21
C LEU A 129 22.59 -12.51 -8.99
N ASP A 130 23.01 -13.14 -10.07
CA ASP A 130 23.81 -14.39 -10.05
C ASP A 130 25.31 -14.13 -9.88
N GLY A 131 25.78 -12.91 -10.15
CA GLY A 131 27.19 -12.51 -10.05
C GLY A 131 27.45 -11.55 -8.88
N PRO A 132 27.46 -10.22 -9.10
CA PRO A 132 27.72 -9.21 -8.07
C PRO A 132 26.97 -9.43 -6.75
N VAL A 133 25.68 -9.75 -6.80
CA VAL A 133 24.89 -9.97 -5.57
C VAL A 133 25.34 -11.23 -4.81
N GLU A 134 25.63 -12.32 -5.53
CA GLU A 134 26.19 -13.53 -4.91
C GLU A 134 27.54 -13.23 -4.25
N HIS A 135 28.41 -12.48 -4.95
CA HIS A 135 29.74 -12.15 -4.47
C HIS A 135 29.68 -11.31 -3.19
N VAL A 136 28.89 -10.23 -3.15
CA VAL A 136 28.78 -9.40 -1.94
C VAL A 136 28.14 -10.17 -0.77
N CYS A 137 27.19 -11.07 -1.06
CA CYS A 137 26.62 -11.95 -0.03
C CYS A 137 27.68 -12.88 0.57
N ALA A 138 28.62 -13.39 -0.24
CA ALA A 138 29.73 -14.20 0.25
C ALA A 138 30.79 -13.41 1.01
N MET A 139 30.97 -12.11 0.72
CA MET A 139 31.88 -11.23 1.44
C MET A 139 31.40 -10.87 2.85
N VAL A 140 30.08 -10.88 3.08
CA VAL A 140 29.49 -10.39 4.33
C VAL A 140 29.36 -11.50 5.36
N ASN A 141 29.94 -11.25 6.53
CA ASN A 141 29.67 -12.01 7.75
C ASN A 141 28.84 -11.16 8.72
N ASP A 142 27.62 -11.60 9.04
CA ASP A 142 26.69 -10.81 9.87
C ASP A 142 27.18 -10.65 11.31
N TRP A 143 27.89 -11.63 11.88
CA TRP A 143 28.45 -11.50 13.23
C TRP A 143 29.54 -10.42 13.27
N HIS A 144 30.49 -10.48 12.33
CA HIS A 144 31.52 -9.46 12.20
C HIS A 144 30.89 -8.06 12.03
N THR A 145 29.95 -7.95 11.08
CA THR A 145 29.20 -6.72 10.77
C THR A 145 28.48 -6.16 12.00
N THR A 146 27.74 -7.00 12.73
CA THR A 146 26.81 -6.53 13.77
C THR A 146 27.41 -6.48 15.18
N HIS A 147 28.45 -7.26 15.47
CA HIS A 147 29.02 -7.40 16.81
C HIS A 147 30.43 -6.83 16.93
N GLU A 148 31.29 -7.02 15.93
CA GLU A 148 32.71 -6.64 16.04
C GLU A 148 32.97 -5.21 15.57
N ILE A 149 32.47 -4.85 14.39
CA ILE A 149 32.74 -3.53 13.79
C ILE A 149 31.53 -2.60 13.79
N ALA A 150 30.33 -3.14 14.02
CA ALA A 150 29.07 -2.42 13.94
C ALA A 150 28.92 -1.63 12.62
N ASP A 151 29.37 -2.14 11.49
CA ASP A 151 29.22 -1.53 10.15
C ASP A 151 29.51 -2.61 9.11
N LEU A 152 29.30 -2.31 7.82
CA LEU A 152 29.91 -3.10 6.76
C LEU A 152 31.42 -2.83 6.72
N SER A 153 32.21 -3.83 6.34
CA SER A 153 33.66 -3.64 6.16
C SER A 153 33.94 -2.67 5.01
N GLN A 154 35.13 -2.04 5.01
CA GLN A 154 35.53 -1.13 3.94
C GLN A 154 35.56 -1.82 2.56
N ASP A 155 35.98 -3.09 2.51
CA ASP A 155 35.97 -3.87 1.26
C ASP A 155 34.55 -4.08 0.73
N VAL A 156 33.57 -4.35 1.61
CA VAL A 156 32.16 -4.45 1.21
C VAL A 156 31.64 -3.10 0.73
N TRP A 157 31.93 -2.02 1.45
CA TRP A 157 31.56 -0.66 1.01
C TRP A 157 32.13 -0.32 -0.36
N GLN A 158 33.41 -0.61 -0.60
CA GLN A 158 34.06 -0.36 -1.87
C GLN A 158 33.45 -1.23 -2.98
N PHE A 159 33.22 -2.51 -2.71
CA PHE A 159 32.56 -3.42 -3.66
C PHE A 159 31.16 -2.94 -4.06
N LEU A 160 30.35 -2.46 -3.10
CA LEU A 160 29.02 -1.91 -3.38
C LEU A 160 29.08 -0.70 -4.31
N LYS A 161 30.07 0.18 -4.14
CA LYS A 161 30.30 1.35 -5.00
C LYS A 161 30.75 0.93 -6.40
N ASP A 162 31.77 0.09 -6.48
CA ASP A 162 32.38 -0.33 -7.75
C ASP A 162 31.41 -1.12 -8.63
N ASN A 163 30.49 -1.88 -8.00
CA ASN A 163 29.46 -2.66 -8.68
C ASN A 163 28.09 -1.98 -8.68
N GLN A 164 28.02 -0.68 -8.43
CA GLN A 164 26.83 0.15 -8.68
C GLN A 164 25.57 -0.24 -7.87
N PHE A 165 25.73 -0.81 -6.68
CA PHE A 165 24.61 -1.20 -5.83
C PHE A 165 23.75 -0.01 -5.37
N PHE A 166 24.31 1.21 -5.35
CA PHE A 166 23.55 2.44 -5.03
C PHE A 166 22.84 3.07 -6.23
N ALA A 167 22.87 2.40 -7.39
CA ALA A 167 22.46 2.95 -8.68
C ALA A 167 21.54 2.00 -9.46
N LEU A 168 20.81 1.12 -8.77
CA LEU A 168 19.93 0.13 -9.40
C LEU A 168 18.86 0.82 -10.23
N ILE A 169 18.26 1.90 -9.73
CA ILE A 169 17.16 2.63 -10.41
C ILE A 169 17.61 3.78 -11.31
N ILE A 170 18.88 4.16 -11.26
CA ILE A 170 19.35 5.32 -12.02
C ILE A 170 19.38 4.93 -13.51
N LYS A 171 18.77 5.77 -14.36
CA LYS A 171 18.72 5.54 -15.82
C LYS A 171 20.13 5.37 -16.40
N LYS A 172 20.28 4.47 -17.38
CA LYS A 172 21.57 4.14 -18.02
C LYS A 172 22.28 5.35 -18.62
N LYS A 173 21.53 6.33 -19.13
CA LYS A 173 22.10 7.60 -19.64
C LYS A 173 22.90 8.40 -18.60
N TYR A 174 22.64 8.19 -17.31
CA TYR A 174 23.40 8.79 -16.21
C TYR A 174 24.42 7.82 -15.61
N GLY A 175 24.65 6.66 -16.25
CA GLY A 175 25.59 5.65 -15.80
C GLY A 175 25.04 4.66 -14.77
N GLY A 176 23.74 4.66 -14.47
CA GLY A 176 23.11 3.66 -13.60
C GLY A 176 22.69 2.38 -14.33
N LEU A 177 21.96 1.50 -13.63
CA LEU A 177 21.58 0.18 -14.13
C LEU A 177 20.19 0.11 -14.75
N GLU A 178 19.28 1.00 -14.35
CA GLU A 178 17.87 1.05 -14.82
C GLU A 178 17.13 -0.28 -14.62
N PHE A 179 17.30 -0.88 -13.45
CA PHE A 179 16.66 -2.13 -13.06
C PHE A 179 15.21 -1.93 -12.65
N SER A 180 14.39 -2.93 -12.94
CA SER A 180 12.98 -2.97 -12.60
C SER A 180 12.76 -3.07 -11.09
N ALA A 181 11.56 -2.70 -10.62
CA ALA A 181 11.16 -2.89 -9.22
C ALA A 181 11.21 -4.37 -8.82
N PHE A 182 10.88 -5.27 -9.75
CA PHE A 182 11.01 -6.71 -9.53
C PHE A 182 12.46 -7.14 -9.32
N ALA A 183 13.40 -6.62 -10.11
CA ALA A 183 14.83 -6.90 -9.94
C ALA A 183 15.35 -6.38 -8.60
N GLN A 184 15.02 -5.15 -8.22
CA GLN A 184 15.34 -4.60 -6.90
C GLN A 184 14.81 -5.50 -5.77
N SER A 185 13.56 -5.95 -5.88
CA SER A 185 12.96 -6.86 -4.90
C SER A 185 13.76 -8.16 -4.74
N LYS A 186 14.15 -8.81 -5.84
CA LYS A 186 14.92 -10.06 -5.79
C LYS A 186 16.33 -9.86 -5.25
N ILE A 187 16.99 -8.74 -5.58
CA ILE A 187 18.29 -8.36 -5.03
C ILE A 187 18.20 -8.19 -3.52
N LEU A 188 17.25 -7.38 -3.03
CA LEU A 188 17.07 -7.14 -1.59
C LEU A 188 16.69 -8.41 -0.82
N GLN A 189 15.82 -9.25 -1.39
CA GLN A 189 15.45 -10.54 -0.81
C GLN A 189 16.65 -11.48 -0.62
N LYS A 190 17.63 -11.42 -1.52
CA LYS A 190 18.85 -12.23 -1.41
C LYS A 190 19.79 -11.65 -0.36
N MET A 191 20.05 -10.34 -0.39
CA MET A 191 20.95 -9.66 0.53
C MET A 191 20.49 -9.74 1.98
N THR A 192 19.18 -9.58 2.22
CA THR A 192 18.60 -9.63 3.57
C THR A 192 18.69 -11.03 4.20
N GLY A 193 18.80 -12.07 3.37
CA GLY A 193 19.02 -13.45 3.82
C GLY A 193 20.41 -13.65 4.44
N VAL A 194 21.36 -12.73 4.18
CA VAL A 194 22.68 -12.73 4.79
C VAL A 194 22.79 -11.68 5.89
N SER A 195 22.43 -10.42 5.60
CA SER A 195 22.50 -9.34 6.58
C SER A 195 21.47 -8.24 6.33
N SER A 196 20.74 -7.88 7.38
CA SER A 196 19.81 -6.76 7.36
C SER A 196 20.50 -5.40 7.21
N VAL A 197 21.75 -5.28 7.68
CA VAL A 197 22.58 -4.08 7.52
C VAL A 197 22.90 -3.88 6.04
N LEU A 198 23.37 -4.93 5.37
CA LEU A 198 23.68 -4.93 3.94
C LEU A 198 22.45 -4.53 3.10
N ALA A 199 21.32 -5.19 3.32
CA ALA A 199 20.09 -4.92 2.58
C ALA A 199 19.55 -3.50 2.81
N SER A 200 19.63 -2.97 4.03
CA SER A 200 19.16 -1.62 4.34
C SER A 200 20.06 -0.54 3.72
N THR A 201 21.38 -0.74 3.76
CA THR A 201 22.37 0.16 3.16
C THR A 201 22.16 0.31 1.65
N VAL A 202 21.83 -0.80 0.96
CA VAL A 202 21.55 -0.78 -0.49
C VAL A 202 20.12 -0.35 -0.80
N GLY A 203 19.13 -0.74 0.00
CA GLY A 203 17.72 -0.45 -0.27
C GLY A 203 17.41 1.05 -0.27
N VAL A 204 17.88 1.78 0.75
CA VAL A 204 17.47 3.18 0.96
C VAL A 204 17.82 4.10 -0.22
N PRO A 205 19.06 4.11 -0.76
CA PRO A 205 19.38 4.93 -1.93
C PRO A 205 18.54 4.62 -3.18
N ASN A 206 18.03 3.39 -3.30
CA ASN A 206 17.30 2.93 -4.48
C ASN A 206 15.77 3.03 -4.36
N SER A 207 15.22 3.33 -3.18
CA SER A 207 13.75 3.37 -2.99
C SER A 207 13.23 4.60 -2.26
N LEU A 208 14.09 5.32 -1.54
CA LEU A 208 13.73 6.47 -0.71
C LEU A 208 14.76 7.61 -0.84
N GLY A 209 15.78 7.40 -1.67
CA GLY A 209 16.88 8.34 -1.85
C GLY A 209 16.49 9.51 -2.77
N PRO A 210 17.20 10.63 -2.65
CA PRO A 210 17.13 11.73 -3.61
C PRO A 210 17.32 11.33 -5.07
N GLY A 211 17.90 10.15 -5.37
CA GLY A 211 18.06 9.66 -6.74
C GLY A 211 16.74 9.53 -7.51
N GLU A 212 15.67 9.00 -6.89
CA GLU A 212 14.35 8.91 -7.54
C GLU A 212 13.75 10.30 -7.76
N LEU A 213 13.76 11.15 -6.71
CA LEU A 213 13.28 12.53 -6.78
C LEU A 213 14.01 13.36 -7.85
N LEU A 214 15.33 13.21 -7.95
CA LEU A 214 16.15 13.88 -8.95
C LEU A 214 15.82 13.43 -10.37
N GLN A 215 15.55 12.14 -10.57
CA GLN A 215 15.20 11.62 -11.89
C GLN A 215 13.86 12.13 -12.40
N GLU A 216 12.88 12.28 -11.50
CA GLU A 216 11.51 12.68 -11.85
C GLU A 216 11.33 14.20 -11.85
N TYR A 217 11.93 14.92 -10.89
CA TYR A 217 11.70 16.35 -10.69
C TYR A 217 12.94 17.23 -10.82
N GLY A 218 14.15 16.66 -10.77
CA GLY A 218 15.38 17.44 -10.83
C GLY A 218 15.51 18.22 -12.14
N THR A 219 16.08 19.42 -12.08
CA THR A 219 16.42 20.17 -13.30
C THR A 219 17.46 19.41 -14.11
N LYS A 220 17.59 19.73 -15.41
CA LYS A 220 18.62 19.10 -16.26
C LYS A 220 20.03 19.26 -15.67
N ALA A 221 20.35 20.43 -15.12
CA ALA A 221 21.63 20.68 -14.46
C ALA A 221 21.83 19.83 -13.21
N GLN A 222 20.81 19.70 -12.36
CA GLN A 222 20.84 18.84 -11.17
C GLN A 222 21.01 17.36 -11.55
N GLN A 223 20.27 16.90 -12.56
CA GLN A 223 20.35 15.53 -13.07
C GLN A 223 21.75 15.21 -13.59
N ASP A 224 22.29 16.08 -14.44
CA ASP A 224 23.61 15.89 -15.07
C ASP A 224 24.76 15.98 -14.05
N TYR A 225 24.57 16.73 -12.95
CA TYR A 225 25.55 16.82 -11.88
C TYR A 225 25.47 15.64 -10.89
N TYR A 226 24.30 15.36 -10.32
CA TYR A 226 24.17 14.44 -9.19
C TYR A 226 24.02 12.98 -9.62
N LEU A 227 23.21 12.67 -10.65
CA LEU A 227 22.90 11.27 -10.99
C LEU A 227 24.13 10.47 -11.41
N PRO A 228 25.07 11.01 -12.23
CA PRO A 228 26.31 10.30 -12.53
C PRO A 228 27.24 10.10 -11.33
N ARG A 229 27.22 11.00 -10.35
CA ARG A 229 28.06 10.89 -9.14
C ARG A 229 27.47 9.89 -8.15
N LEU A 230 26.15 9.87 -8.02
CA LEU A 230 25.40 8.84 -7.29
C LEU A 230 25.64 7.47 -7.94
N ALA A 231 25.60 7.38 -9.26
CA ALA A 231 25.82 6.13 -9.99
C ALA A 231 27.21 5.51 -9.76
N LYS A 232 28.21 6.34 -9.46
CA LYS A 232 29.60 5.97 -9.17
C LYS A 232 29.89 5.84 -7.67
N GLY A 233 28.90 6.04 -6.80
CA GLY A 233 29.08 6.05 -5.35
C GLY A 233 30.00 7.16 -4.82
N GLN A 234 30.20 8.22 -5.60
CA GLN A 234 30.94 9.42 -5.18
C GLN A 234 30.11 10.24 -4.20
N GLU A 235 28.79 10.26 -4.41
CA GLU A 235 27.84 10.82 -3.47
C GLU A 235 27.15 9.68 -2.70
N ILE A 236 27.07 9.82 -1.38
CA ILE A 236 26.26 8.96 -0.51
C ILE A 236 25.05 9.79 -0.08
N PRO A 237 23.86 9.49 -0.61
CA PRO A 237 22.70 10.30 -0.31
C PRO A 237 22.00 9.83 0.96
N CYS A 238 21.34 10.76 1.65
CA CYS A 238 20.33 10.44 2.67
C CYS A 238 19.12 11.37 2.51
N PHE A 239 17.98 10.98 3.10
CA PHE A 239 16.75 11.76 3.01
C PHE A 239 16.24 12.15 4.40
N ALA A 240 16.30 13.44 4.71
CA ALA A 240 15.95 14.03 5.99
C ALA A 240 14.54 14.61 6.00
N LEU A 241 13.59 13.73 6.33
CA LEU A 241 12.19 14.07 6.54
C LEU A 241 11.84 14.19 8.03
N THR A 242 12.11 13.13 8.79
CA THR A 242 11.69 13.00 10.19
C THR A 242 12.40 13.98 11.11
N ASN A 243 11.63 14.67 11.94
CA ASN A 243 12.06 15.61 12.96
C ASN A 243 11.78 15.03 14.36
N PRO A 244 12.52 15.41 15.42
CA PRO A 244 12.21 15.01 16.79
C PRO A 244 10.73 15.19 17.21
N GLU A 245 10.05 16.19 16.68
CA GLU A 245 8.65 16.53 17.00
C GLU A 245 7.64 15.99 15.96
N ALA A 246 8.09 15.56 14.78
CA ALA A 246 7.22 15.13 13.69
C ALA A 246 7.75 13.87 12.97
N GLY A 247 6.96 12.79 13.00
CA GLY A 247 7.25 11.52 12.33
C GLY A 247 6.09 11.05 11.46
N SER A 248 5.11 10.38 12.08
CA SER A 248 3.90 9.90 11.40
C SER A 248 3.10 11.01 10.71
N ASP A 249 3.01 12.18 11.34
CA ASP A 249 2.50 13.40 10.71
C ASP A 249 3.67 14.18 10.09
N ALA A 250 4.14 13.70 8.94
CA ALA A 250 5.26 14.32 8.23
C ALA A 250 4.92 15.71 7.67
N SER A 251 3.65 16.09 7.62
CA SER A 251 3.23 17.42 7.16
C SER A 251 3.46 18.51 8.22
N ALA A 252 3.56 18.10 9.49
CA ALA A 252 3.70 18.99 10.64
C ALA A 252 5.16 19.34 11.00
N ILE A 253 6.14 19.00 10.17
CA ILE A 253 7.56 19.30 10.44
C ILE A 253 7.78 20.79 10.79
N PRO A 254 8.60 21.11 11.81
CA PRO A 254 8.88 22.49 12.24
C PRO A 254 10.10 23.11 11.52
N ASP A 255 10.80 22.33 10.69
CA ASP A 255 12.01 22.79 9.99
C ASP A 255 11.66 23.89 8.98
N THR A 256 12.44 24.98 8.97
CA THR A 256 12.11 26.20 8.22
C THR A 256 13.13 26.53 7.15
N GLY A 257 12.66 27.14 6.07
CA GLY A 257 13.47 27.83 5.07
C GLY A 257 12.85 29.19 4.80
N ILE A 258 13.59 30.26 5.07
CA ILE A 258 13.14 31.63 4.86
C ILE A 258 13.82 32.18 3.61
N ILE A 259 13.04 32.63 2.64
CA ILE A 259 13.55 33.30 1.45
C ILE A 259 14.21 34.62 1.87
N CYS A 260 15.48 34.80 1.48
CA CYS A 260 16.22 36.01 1.79
C CYS A 260 17.35 36.24 0.76
N ARG A 261 17.95 37.44 0.79
CA ARG A 261 19.18 37.75 0.06
C ARG A 261 20.38 37.67 0.98
N GLN A 262 21.40 36.91 0.60
CA GLN A 262 22.68 36.85 1.29
C GLN A 262 23.84 36.67 0.29
N PRO A 263 25.08 36.99 0.68
CA PRO A 263 26.25 36.71 -0.14
C PRO A 263 26.45 35.20 -0.31
N PHE A 264 26.61 34.75 -1.56
CA PHE A 264 27.04 33.39 -1.91
C PHE A 264 28.08 33.49 -3.02
N GLU A 265 29.24 32.87 -2.83
CA GLU A 265 30.38 32.94 -3.77
C GLU A 265 30.74 34.39 -4.19
N GLY A 266 30.65 35.33 -3.24
CA GLY A 266 31.00 36.73 -3.45
C GLY A 266 29.94 37.57 -4.17
N LYS A 267 28.73 37.05 -4.41
CA LYS A 267 27.60 37.78 -5.00
C LYS A 267 26.37 37.73 -4.10
N GLU A 268 25.63 38.83 -4.01
CA GLU A 268 24.31 38.84 -3.40
C GLU A 268 23.34 38.02 -4.26
N VAL A 269 22.81 36.92 -3.72
CA VAL A 269 21.87 36.04 -4.41
C VAL A 269 20.59 35.90 -3.62
N LEU A 270 19.48 35.68 -4.32
CA LEU A 270 18.23 35.27 -3.69
C LEU A 270 18.33 33.77 -3.38
N GLY A 271 18.07 33.40 -2.14
CA GLY A 271 18.21 32.03 -1.66
C GLY A 271 17.33 31.79 -0.44
N ILE A 272 17.69 30.75 0.30
CA ILE A 272 16.91 30.24 1.43
C ILE A 272 17.86 30.09 2.61
N ARG A 273 17.51 30.70 3.73
CA ARG A 273 18.17 30.44 5.01
C ARG A 273 17.42 29.34 5.76
N LEU A 274 18.09 28.21 5.94
CA LEU A 274 17.54 26.96 6.45
C LEU A 274 17.90 26.76 7.93
N ASN A 275 16.93 26.22 8.69
CA ASN A 275 17.12 25.72 10.04
C ASN A 275 16.38 24.38 10.19
N TRP A 276 17.07 23.36 10.68
CA TRP A 276 16.48 22.04 10.88
C TRP A 276 17.13 21.25 12.02
N ASP A 277 16.36 20.32 12.57
CA ASP A 277 16.84 19.23 13.42
C ASP A 277 16.13 17.94 13.01
N LYS A 278 16.88 17.02 12.42
CA LYS A 278 16.33 15.80 11.82
C LYS A 278 16.86 14.60 12.56
N ARG A 279 16.02 13.56 12.67
CA ARG A 279 16.31 12.37 13.48
C ARG A 279 15.97 11.09 12.74
N TYR A 280 16.74 10.04 13.03
CA TYR A 280 16.57 8.70 12.47
C TYR A 280 16.83 8.61 10.97
N ILE A 281 17.75 9.43 10.46
CA ILE A 281 18.05 9.49 9.04
C ILE A 281 19.07 8.42 8.68
N THR A 282 18.66 7.46 7.85
CA THR A 282 19.52 6.39 7.35
C THR A 282 20.59 6.97 6.43
N LEU A 283 21.81 6.45 6.53
CA LEU A 283 23.06 6.92 5.90
C LEU A 283 23.56 8.30 6.32
N ALA A 284 22.80 9.10 7.07
CA ALA A 284 23.20 10.46 7.48
C ALA A 284 24.61 10.60 8.08
N PRO A 285 25.11 9.69 8.94
CA PRO A 285 26.45 9.86 9.53
C PRO A 285 27.59 9.90 8.50
N ILE A 286 27.38 9.32 7.31
CA ILE A 286 28.38 9.21 6.25
C ILE A 286 27.90 9.84 4.93
N ALA A 287 26.78 10.57 4.96
CA ALA A 287 26.21 11.17 3.76
C ALA A 287 27.05 12.35 3.28
N THR A 288 27.16 12.49 1.96
CA THR A 288 27.81 13.63 1.29
C THR A 288 26.78 14.65 0.78
N VAL A 289 25.56 14.19 0.52
CA VAL A 289 24.43 15.02 0.10
C VAL A 289 23.15 14.63 0.86
N LEU A 290 22.42 15.65 1.31
CA LEU A 290 21.20 15.55 2.08
C LEU A 290 20.01 16.01 1.23
N GLY A 291 19.04 15.13 0.98
CA GLY A 291 17.69 15.56 0.59
C GLY A 291 16.97 16.08 1.83
N LEU A 292 16.70 17.38 1.92
CA LEU A 292 16.08 18.02 3.08
C LEU A 292 14.65 18.46 2.76
N ALA A 293 13.69 18.02 3.57
CA ALA A 293 12.31 18.53 3.55
C ALA A 293 12.11 19.57 4.67
N PHE A 294 11.56 20.74 4.32
CA PHE A 294 11.32 21.87 5.24
C PHE A 294 10.11 22.70 4.77
N LYS A 295 9.55 23.54 5.63
CA LYS A 295 8.51 24.52 5.29
C LYS A 295 9.15 25.80 4.76
N LEU A 296 8.79 26.18 3.54
CA LEU A 296 9.32 27.36 2.87
C LEU A 296 8.41 28.56 3.09
N GLU A 297 9.01 29.67 3.50
CA GLU A 297 8.36 30.93 3.82
C GLU A 297 9.03 32.09 3.08
N ASP A 298 8.23 33.04 2.60
CA ASP A 298 8.65 34.29 1.94
C ASP A 298 8.00 35.49 2.66
N PRO A 299 8.44 35.83 3.87
CA PRO A 299 7.79 36.86 4.69
C PRO A 299 7.80 38.25 4.05
N ASP A 300 8.80 38.51 3.20
CA ASP A 300 9.09 39.79 2.57
C ASP A 300 8.65 39.84 1.08
N ASN A 301 7.97 38.79 0.59
CA ASN A 301 7.51 38.64 -0.80
C ASN A 301 8.63 38.88 -1.85
N LEU A 302 9.82 38.33 -1.61
CA LEU A 302 10.99 38.49 -2.48
C LEU A 302 10.93 37.59 -3.72
N PHE A 303 10.11 36.54 -3.69
CA PHE A 303 10.00 35.50 -4.71
C PHE A 303 8.55 35.22 -5.12
N SER A 304 7.60 35.24 -4.17
CA SER A 304 6.19 34.87 -4.39
C SER A 304 5.24 35.84 -3.68
N ASP A 305 4.01 35.95 -4.19
CA ASP A 305 2.92 36.70 -3.53
C ASP A 305 2.35 35.96 -2.29
N LYS A 306 2.74 34.70 -2.08
CA LYS A 306 2.36 33.90 -0.91
C LYS A 306 3.48 33.90 0.12
N LYS A 307 3.15 34.25 1.37
CA LYS A 307 4.09 34.20 2.50
C LYS A 307 4.45 32.79 2.93
N GLU A 308 3.51 31.86 2.87
CA GLU A 308 3.74 30.45 3.18
C GLU A 308 3.60 29.65 1.88
N LEU A 309 4.71 29.10 1.38
CA LEU A 309 4.71 28.36 0.12
C LEU A 309 4.41 26.88 0.33
N GLY A 310 4.70 26.35 1.52
CA GLY A 310 4.48 24.96 1.88
C GLY A 310 5.77 24.13 1.94
N ILE A 311 5.63 22.81 1.98
CA ILE A 311 6.77 21.90 2.11
C ILE A 311 7.59 21.91 0.82
N THR A 312 8.90 22.08 0.94
CA THR A 312 9.87 22.10 -0.16
C THR A 312 10.97 21.08 0.10
N CYS A 313 11.50 20.48 -0.96
CA CYS A 313 12.64 19.57 -0.90
C CYS A 313 13.87 20.20 -1.57
N ALA A 314 15.02 20.20 -0.90
CA ALA A 314 16.28 20.71 -1.44
C ALA A 314 17.42 19.71 -1.25
N LEU A 315 18.48 19.85 -2.05
CA LEU A 315 19.72 19.07 -1.94
C LEU A 315 20.80 19.90 -1.27
N ILE A 316 21.22 19.50 -0.08
CA ILE A 316 22.20 20.22 0.73
C ILE A 316 23.49 19.40 0.84
N PRO A 317 24.63 19.88 0.31
CA PRO A 317 25.94 19.27 0.57
C PRO A 317 26.23 19.25 2.07
N THR A 318 26.69 18.11 2.59
CA THR A 318 26.87 17.94 4.04
C THR A 318 28.15 18.60 4.58
N ASN A 319 29.05 19.02 3.70
CA ASN A 319 30.27 19.76 4.04
C ASN A 319 30.07 21.29 4.13
N MET A 320 28.85 21.77 3.89
CA MET A 320 28.54 23.20 3.97
C MET A 320 28.61 23.71 5.41
N GLU A 321 29.06 24.96 5.57
CA GLU A 321 29.12 25.61 6.89
C GLU A 321 27.74 25.63 7.56
N GLY A 322 27.70 25.32 8.86
CA GLY A 322 26.47 25.25 9.65
C GLY A 322 25.74 23.91 9.59
N VAL A 323 26.15 22.96 8.73
CA VAL A 323 25.64 21.59 8.70
C VAL A 323 26.39 20.71 9.71
N THR A 324 25.64 19.96 10.53
CA THR A 324 26.19 19.01 11.50
C THR A 324 25.66 17.60 11.23
N ILE A 325 26.57 16.66 10.99
CA ILE A 325 26.31 15.22 10.79
C ILE A 325 27.38 14.38 11.52
N GLY A 326 27.35 13.05 11.35
CA GLY A 326 28.38 12.13 11.84
C GLY A 326 28.03 11.40 13.14
N ARG A 327 27.15 11.96 13.99
CA ARG A 327 26.63 11.23 15.15
C ARG A 327 25.82 10.03 14.69
N ARG A 328 26.00 8.90 15.36
CA ARG A 328 25.29 7.66 15.01
C ARG A 328 24.28 7.25 16.08
N HIS A 329 23.09 6.84 15.64
CA HIS A 329 22.11 6.12 16.46
C HIS A 329 22.36 4.61 16.38
N PHE A 330 21.85 3.87 17.38
CA PHE A 330 22.06 2.44 17.48
C PHE A 330 20.72 1.70 17.57
N PRO A 331 20.05 1.42 16.43
CA PRO A 331 18.71 0.86 16.42
C PRO A 331 18.74 -0.65 16.70
N LEU A 332 18.43 -1.02 17.93
CA LEU A 332 18.22 -2.42 18.36
C LEU A 332 19.36 -3.38 17.97
N ASN A 333 20.61 -2.91 18.03
CA ASN A 333 21.80 -3.65 17.58
C ASN A 333 21.77 -4.10 16.11
N ILE A 334 21.04 -3.40 15.24
CA ILE A 334 21.18 -3.52 13.79
C ILE A 334 21.95 -2.31 13.31
N PRO A 335 23.28 -2.40 13.18
CA PRO A 335 24.11 -1.24 12.97
C PRO A 335 24.23 -0.92 11.48
N PHE A 336 23.10 -0.54 10.85
CA PHE A 336 23.18 0.27 9.64
C PHE A 336 23.54 1.70 10.00
N GLN A 337 24.04 2.46 9.03
CA GLN A 337 24.34 3.88 9.24
C GLN A 337 23.03 4.63 9.45
N ASN A 338 22.85 5.23 10.63
CA ASN A 338 21.66 5.99 10.98
C ASN A 338 22.06 7.08 11.97
N GLY A 339 21.56 8.30 11.80
CA GLY A 339 21.94 9.42 12.65
C GLY A 339 21.00 10.60 12.53
N PRO A 340 21.19 11.64 13.36
CA PRO A 340 20.56 12.94 13.15
C PRO A 340 21.28 13.73 12.05
N THR A 341 20.62 14.78 11.57
CA THR A 341 21.29 15.89 10.86
C THR A 341 20.74 17.20 11.39
N GLN A 342 21.60 18.21 11.51
CA GLN A 342 21.22 19.51 12.07
C GLN A 342 21.80 20.62 11.20
N GLY A 343 21.08 21.74 11.13
CA GLY A 343 21.53 22.92 10.41
C GLY A 343 20.99 24.17 11.05
N LYS A 344 21.85 25.19 11.18
CA LYS A 344 21.47 26.48 11.75
C LYS A 344 21.98 27.61 10.85
N ASN A 345 21.04 28.41 10.35
CA ASN A 345 21.30 29.51 9.43
C ASN A 345 22.13 29.11 8.18
N VAL A 346 21.88 27.91 7.64
CA VAL A 346 22.56 27.45 6.43
C VAL A 346 21.92 28.13 5.24
N PHE A 347 22.70 28.88 4.45
CA PHE A 347 22.18 29.58 3.28
C PHE A 347 22.48 28.84 1.98
N VAL A 348 21.46 28.64 1.15
CA VAL A 348 21.58 28.05 -0.18
C VAL A 348 20.82 28.85 -1.24
N PRO A 349 21.34 28.97 -2.48
CA PRO A 349 20.58 29.53 -3.59
C PRO A 349 19.29 28.75 -3.89
N LEU A 350 18.30 29.38 -4.52
CA LEU A 350 17.03 28.73 -4.87
C LEU A 350 17.21 27.50 -5.80
N ASP A 351 18.29 27.46 -6.58
CA ASP A 351 18.62 26.34 -7.46
C ASP A 351 18.95 25.03 -6.71
N TYR A 352 19.07 25.07 -5.38
CA TYR A 352 19.23 23.89 -4.54
C TYR A 352 17.89 23.17 -4.29
N ILE A 353 16.74 23.84 -4.50
CA ILE A 353 15.43 23.19 -4.50
C ILE A 353 15.43 22.12 -5.60
N ILE A 354 14.98 20.90 -5.31
CA ILE A 354 14.87 19.84 -6.32
C ILE A 354 13.86 20.29 -7.38
N GLY A 355 14.32 20.41 -8.62
CA GLY A 355 13.53 20.98 -9.72
C GLY A 355 13.59 22.50 -9.85
N GLY A 356 14.42 23.17 -9.05
CA GLY A 356 14.65 24.61 -9.09
C GLY A 356 13.52 25.40 -8.42
N SER A 357 13.55 26.72 -8.62
CA SER A 357 12.58 27.65 -8.03
C SER A 357 11.12 27.31 -8.35
N ASP A 358 10.85 26.75 -9.52
CA ASP A 358 9.51 26.42 -9.99
C ASP A 358 8.83 25.33 -9.13
N MET A 359 9.62 24.56 -8.38
CA MET A 359 9.14 23.51 -7.48
C MET A 359 9.07 23.93 -6.01
N ALA A 360 9.27 25.23 -5.71
CA ALA A 360 9.02 25.79 -4.39
C ALA A 360 7.58 25.47 -3.91
N GLY A 361 7.45 24.91 -2.71
CA GLY A 361 6.16 24.51 -2.13
C GLY A 361 5.58 23.18 -2.65
N GLN A 362 6.21 22.54 -3.64
CA GLN A 362 5.73 21.29 -4.26
C GLN A 362 6.33 20.02 -3.64
N GLY A 363 7.13 20.14 -2.58
CA GLY A 363 7.85 19.03 -1.96
C GLY A 363 6.95 17.94 -1.38
N TRP A 364 5.79 18.28 -0.83
CA TRP A 364 4.85 17.26 -0.30
C TRP A 364 4.33 16.33 -1.40
N ARG A 365 3.96 16.89 -2.56
CA ARG A 365 3.53 16.13 -3.73
C ARG A 365 4.62 15.15 -4.18
N MET A 366 5.86 15.64 -4.34
CA MET A 366 7.00 14.79 -4.73
C MET A 366 7.20 13.63 -3.75
N LEU A 367 7.13 13.94 -2.44
CA LEU A 367 7.30 12.96 -1.38
C LEU A 367 6.24 11.86 -1.46
N VAL A 368 4.96 12.21 -1.57
CA VAL A 368 3.90 11.19 -1.58
C VAL A 368 3.96 10.34 -2.85
N GLU A 369 4.28 10.93 -4.01
CA GLU A 369 4.46 10.20 -5.26
C GLU A 369 5.59 9.15 -5.16
N CYS A 370 6.81 9.54 -4.79
CA CYS A 370 7.96 8.62 -4.72
C CYS A 370 7.88 7.64 -3.54
N LEU A 371 7.47 8.09 -2.33
CA LEU A 371 7.36 7.22 -1.15
C LEU A 371 6.36 6.07 -1.35
N SER A 372 5.33 6.27 -2.19
CA SER A 372 4.33 5.25 -2.47
C SER A 372 4.91 4.02 -3.19
N VAL A 373 5.88 4.24 -4.08
CA VAL A 373 6.58 3.20 -4.87
C VAL A 373 7.58 2.46 -3.98
N GLY A 374 8.48 3.20 -3.31
CA GLY A 374 9.51 2.61 -2.46
C GLY A 374 8.94 1.70 -1.36
N ARG A 375 7.78 2.07 -0.79
CA ARG A 375 7.07 1.29 0.25
C ARG A 375 6.68 -0.12 -0.20
N ALA A 376 6.41 -0.34 -1.49
CA ALA A 376 6.06 -1.65 -2.03
C ALA A 376 7.30 -2.53 -2.32
N ILE A 377 8.50 -1.94 -2.31
CA ILE A 377 9.74 -2.59 -2.71
C ILE A 377 10.55 -2.97 -1.46
N THR A 378 11.09 -2.02 -0.71
CA THR A 378 12.21 -2.28 0.20
C THR A 378 11.85 -3.13 1.42
N LEU A 379 10.98 -2.64 2.31
CA LEU A 379 10.60 -3.40 3.50
C LEU A 379 9.86 -4.71 3.17
N PRO A 380 8.89 -4.74 2.24
CA PRO A 380 8.25 -5.98 1.80
C PRO A 380 9.26 -7.04 1.33
N SER A 381 10.23 -6.62 0.50
CA SER A 381 11.27 -7.52 -0.03
C SER A 381 12.21 -8.00 1.07
N ASN A 382 12.65 -7.10 1.97
CA ASN A 382 13.48 -7.49 3.10
C ASN A 382 12.76 -8.51 4.00
N SER A 383 11.47 -8.30 4.27
CA SER A 383 10.66 -9.25 5.03
C SER A 383 10.49 -10.59 4.32
N ALA A 384 10.21 -10.59 3.00
CA ALA A 384 10.08 -11.80 2.21
C ALA A 384 11.39 -12.61 2.12
N GLY A 385 12.53 -11.95 1.95
CA GLY A 385 13.84 -12.63 1.91
C GLY A 385 14.23 -13.21 3.26
N CYS A 386 13.96 -12.47 4.33
CA CYS A 386 14.20 -12.91 5.71
C CYS A 386 13.42 -14.19 6.01
N ILE A 387 12.11 -14.21 5.73
CA ILE A 387 11.29 -15.39 6.04
C ILE A 387 11.66 -16.61 5.20
N LYS A 388 12.09 -16.45 3.94
CA LYS A 388 12.57 -17.57 3.13
C LYS A 388 13.83 -18.20 3.70
N THR A 389 14.76 -17.37 4.16
CA THR A 389 15.99 -17.81 4.80
C THR A 389 15.68 -18.54 6.11
N VAL A 390 14.78 -17.98 6.91
CA VAL A 390 14.30 -18.58 8.15
C VAL A 390 13.58 -19.91 7.87
N ALA A 391 12.75 -19.99 6.83
CA ALA A 391 12.06 -21.23 6.46
C ALA A 391 13.06 -22.34 6.08
N LEU A 392 14.09 -22.00 5.28
CA LEU A 392 15.15 -22.93 4.93
C LEU A 392 15.92 -23.41 6.18
N ALA A 393 16.41 -22.48 6.99
CA ALA A 393 17.24 -22.79 8.14
C ALA A 393 16.47 -23.55 9.23
N THR A 394 15.24 -23.13 9.52
CA THR A 394 14.37 -23.76 10.52
C THR A 394 13.91 -25.14 10.06
N GLY A 395 13.54 -25.28 8.78
CA GLY A 395 13.24 -26.57 8.18
C GLY A 395 14.40 -27.56 8.33
N ALA A 396 15.61 -27.13 7.94
CA ALA A 396 16.81 -27.95 8.09
C ALA A 396 17.10 -28.31 9.57
N TYR A 397 17.07 -27.33 10.47
CA TYR A 397 17.29 -27.53 11.91
C TYR A 397 16.30 -28.55 12.49
N SER A 398 15.02 -28.47 12.12
CA SER A 398 13.98 -29.37 12.59
C SER A 398 14.21 -30.84 12.20
N ARG A 399 14.92 -31.09 11.08
CA ARG A 399 15.25 -32.43 10.60
C ARG A 399 16.47 -33.03 11.29
N ILE A 400 17.45 -32.21 11.65
CA ILE A 400 18.71 -32.67 12.25
C ILE A 400 18.65 -32.70 13.78
N ARG A 401 17.88 -31.81 14.40
CA ARG A 401 17.77 -31.74 15.86
C ARG A 401 16.89 -32.87 16.38
N HIS A 402 17.42 -33.66 17.30
CA HIS A 402 16.69 -34.75 17.93
C HIS A 402 16.37 -34.45 19.40
N GLN A 403 15.13 -34.74 19.80
CA GLN A 403 14.67 -34.80 21.19
C GLN A 403 13.75 -36.01 21.34
N PHE A 404 13.72 -36.63 22.52
CA PHE A 404 12.89 -37.81 22.76
C PHE A 404 13.07 -38.92 21.70
N LYS A 405 14.30 -39.09 21.20
CA LYS A 405 14.70 -40.06 20.15
C LYS A 405 14.05 -39.84 18.77
N LEU A 406 13.53 -38.64 18.49
CA LEU A 406 12.88 -38.29 17.23
C LEU A 406 13.44 -36.95 16.71
N PRO A 407 13.59 -36.76 15.38
CA PRO A 407 13.72 -35.42 14.81
C PRO A 407 12.58 -34.52 15.28
N ILE A 408 12.87 -33.31 15.75
CA ILE A 408 11.84 -32.42 16.30
C ILE A 408 10.79 -32.02 15.26
N GLY A 409 11.14 -32.01 13.97
CA GLY A 409 10.21 -31.74 12.88
C GLY A 409 9.17 -32.83 12.62
N LYS A 410 9.15 -33.91 13.42
CA LYS A 410 8.06 -34.92 13.46
C LYS A 410 7.15 -34.76 14.70
N MET A 411 7.34 -33.69 15.47
CA MET A 411 6.50 -33.36 16.62
C MET A 411 5.44 -32.38 16.17
N GLU A 412 4.16 -32.69 16.40
CA GLU A 412 3.01 -31.91 15.88
C GLU A 412 3.10 -30.42 16.25
N GLY A 413 3.50 -30.08 17.48
CA GLY A 413 3.68 -28.68 17.90
C GLY A 413 4.77 -27.92 17.13
N ILE A 414 5.79 -28.62 16.62
CA ILE A 414 6.82 -28.03 15.74
C ILE A 414 6.28 -27.91 14.30
N GLU A 415 5.52 -28.90 13.84
CA GLU A 415 4.89 -28.88 12.51
C GLU A 415 3.94 -27.69 12.34
N GLU A 416 3.16 -27.33 13.36
CA GLU A 416 2.29 -26.14 13.33
C GLU A 416 3.08 -24.84 13.12
N ALA A 417 4.18 -24.66 13.84
CA ALA A 417 5.04 -23.49 13.70
C ALA A 417 5.78 -23.47 12.34
N LEU A 418 6.24 -24.65 11.86
CA LEU A 418 6.82 -24.79 10.53
C LEU A 418 5.82 -24.47 9.42
N ALA A 419 4.54 -24.84 9.56
CA ALA A 419 3.50 -24.50 8.61
C ALA A 419 3.30 -22.99 8.50
N ARG A 420 3.29 -22.27 9.63
CA ARG A 420 3.24 -20.79 9.64
C ARG A 420 4.44 -20.16 8.94
N ILE A 421 5.65 -20.64 9.23
CA ILE A 421 6.88 -20.14 8.61
C ILE A 421 6.87 -20.38 7.09
N GLY A 422 6.63 -21.62 6.65
CA GLY A 422 6.67 -22.00 5.24
C GLY A 422 5.56 -21.37 4.42
N GLY A 423 4.33 -21.37 4.96
CA GLY A 423 3.19 -20.77 4.29
C GLY A 423 3.28 -19.24 4.18
N ASN A 424 3.80 -18.55 5.21
CA ASN A 424 4.11 -17.11 5.10
C ASN A 424 5.24 -16.86 4.10
N ALA A 425 6.27 -17.72 4.02
CA ALA A 425 7.31 -17.57 2.99
C ALA A 425 6.74 -17.65 1.56
N TYR A 426 5.79 -18.57 1.31
CA TYR A 426 5.10 -18.67 0.03
C TYR A 426 4.24 -17.44 -0.27
N LEU A 427 3.43 -17.02 0.71
CA LEU A 427 2.53 -15.86 0.60
C LEU A 427 3.30 -14.56 0.36
N MET A 428 4.33 -14.30 1.15
CA MET A 428 5.08 -13.06 1.10
C MET A 428 5.84 -12.91 -0.22
N ASP A 429 6.39 -14.01 -0.76
CA ASP A 429 6.99 -13.97 -2.10
C ASP A 429 5.95 -13.65 -3.19
N ALA A 430 4.78 -14.31 -3.14
CA ALA A 430 3.70 -14.07 -4.08
C ALA A 430 3.26 -12.60 -4.11
N VAL A 431 3.16 -11.99 -2.92
CA VAL A 431 2.80 -10.57 -2.76
C VAL A 431 3.90 -9.67 -3.31
N THR A 432 5.17 -9.91 -2.99
CA THR A 432 6.26 -9.10 -3.54
C THR A 432 6.34 -9.18 -5.07
N ILE A 433 6.15 -10.37 -5.66
CA ILE A 433 6.11 -10.57 -7.11
C ILE A 433 4.97 -9.74 -7.72
N MET A 434 3.75 -9.88 -7.19
CA MET A 434 2.59 -9.19 -7.74
C MET A 434 2.66 -7.67 -7.59
N SER A 435 3.07 -7.17 -6.42
CA SER A 435 3.16 -5.72 -6.14
C SER A 435 4.24 -5.04 -6.97
N THR A 436 5.42 -5.65 -7.09
CA THR A 436 6.51 -5.08 -7.91
C THR A 436 6.22 -5.20 -9.39
N GLY A 437 5.51 -6.25 -9.82
CA GLY A 437 4.99 -6.36 -11.18
C GLY A 437 4.02 -5.23 -11.55
N ALA A 438 3.18 -4.77 -10.62
CA ALA A 438 2.32 -3.61 -10.87
C ALA A 438 3.15 -2.34 -11.11
N ILE A 439 4.20 -2.13 -10.32
CA ILE A 439 5.11 -0.98 -10.48
C ILE A 439 5.83 -1.05 -11.84
N ASP A 440 6.31 -2.23 -12.23
CA ASP A 440 6.96 -2.44 -13.53
C ASP A 440 6.01 -2.21 -14.72
N LEU A 441 4.69 -2.27 -14.50
CA LEU A 441 3.66 -1.91 -15.49
C LEU A 441 3.36 -0.40 -15.54
N GLY A 442 4.07 0.41 -14.75
CA GLY A 442 3.89 1.87 -14.68
C GLY A 442 2.82 2.32 -13.67
N GLU A 443 2.28 1.41 -12.86
CA GLU A 443 1.33 1.76 -11.81
C GLU A 443 2.04 2.39 -10.61
N LYS A 444 1.33 3.27 -9.88
CA LYS A 444 1.75 3.83 -8.59
C LYS A 444 0.79 3.36 -7.48
N PRO A 445 0.78 2.06 -7.14
CA PRO A 445 -0.34 1.45 -6.41
C PRO A 445 -0.24 1.70 -4.90
N SER A 446 -0.65 2.88 -4.43
CA SER A 446 -0.44 3.37 -3.05
C SER A 446 -1.11 2.51 -1.96
N VAL A 447 -2.30 1.97 -2.23
CA VAL A 447 -3.03 1.10 -1.28
C VAL A 447 -2.38 -0.26 -1.19
N ILE A 448 -2.00 -0.84 -2.33
CA ILE A 448 -1.28 -2.12 -2.39
C ILE A 448 0.09 -2.01 -1.71
N SER A 449 0.81 -0.91 -1.89
CA SER A 449 2.09 -0.71 -1.21
C SER A 449 1.93 -0.66 0.31
N ALA A 450 0.85 -0.04 0.80
CA ALA A 450 0.49 -0.07 2.22
C ALA A 450 0.10 -1.48 2.72
N ILE A 451 -0.68 -2.24 1.94
CA ILE A 451 -1.03 -3.65 2.23
C ILE A 451 0.24 -4.49 2.35
N ALA A 452 1.11 -4.43 1.34
CA ALA A 452 2.35 -5.19 1.29
C ALA A 452 3.24 -4.84 2.48
N LYS A 453 3.48 -3.55 2.74
CA LYS A 453 4.34 -3.11 3.86
C LYS A 453 3.80 -3.56 5.20
N TYR A 454 2.52 -3.32 5.49
CA TYR A 454 1.94 -3.67 6.78
C TYR A 454 1.97 -5.20 7.01
N HIS A 455 1.42 -5.98 6.08
CA HIS A 455 1.25 -7.42 6.29
C HIS A 455 2.54 -8.21 6.23
N LEU A 456 3.47 -7.88 5.33
CA LEU A 456 4.72 -8.65 5.20
C LEU A 456 5.66 -8.38 6.38
N THR A 457 5.74 -7.14 6.85
CA THR A 457 6.57 -6.82 8.02
C THR A 457 6.01 -7.43 9.31
N GLU A 458 4.68 -7.46 9.47
CA GLU A 458 4.02 -8.10 10.61
C GLU A 458 4.20 -9.63 10.58
N LYS A 459 3.97 -10.26 9.42
CA LYS A 459 4.14 -11.71 9.24
C LYS A 459 5.60 -12.15 9.40
N MET A 460 6.57 -11.33 9.00
CA MET A 460 7.99 -11.58 9.30
C MET A 460 8.23 -11.58 10.82
N ARG A 461 7.71 -10.58 11.55
CA ARG A 461 7.90 -10.49 13.00
C ARG A 461 7.33 -11.71 13.72
N SER A 462 6.10 -12.11 13.40
CA SER A 462 5.47 -13.28 14.04
C SER A 462 6.17 -14.59 13.67
N SER A 463 6.51 -14.79 12.40
CA SER A 463 7.19 -16.02 11.98
C SER A 463 8.63 -16.12 12.50
N MET A 464 9.28 -14.99 12.79
CA MET A 464 10.57 -14.98 13.47
C MET A 464 10.45 -15.44 14.93
N ILE A 465 9.34 -15.12 15.61
CA ILE A 465 9.05 -15.65 16.96
C ILE A 465 8.90 -17.18 16.88
N ASP A 466 8.11 -17.69 15.93
CA ASP A 466 7.97 -19.13 15.71
C ASP A 466 9.34 -19.83 15.48
N ALA A 467 10.22 -19.20 14.71
CA ALA A 467 11.56 -19.72 14.47
C ALA A 467 12.42 -19.74 15.74
N MET A 468 12.34 -18.69 16.57
CA MET A 468 13.03 -18.65 17.86
C MET A 468 12.55 -19.78 18.78
N ASP A 469 11.24 -20.04 18.83
CA ASP A 469 10.64 -21.09 19.65
C ASP A 469 11.10 -22.50 19.20
N ILE A 470 11.14 -22.76 17.89
CA ILE A 470 11.63 -24.04 17.35
C ILE A 470 13.11 -24.27 17.69
N HIS A 471 13.93 -23.21 17.65
CA HIS A 471 15.37 -23.33 17.93
C HIS A 471 15.70 -23.36 19.43
N GLY A 472 14.84 -22.80 20.27
CA GLY A 472 15.02 -22.70 21.71
C GLY A 472 16.37 -22.05 22.07
N GLY A 473 17.15 -22.74 22.91
CA GLY A 473 18.48 -22.27 23.33
C GLY A 473 19.41 -21.84 22.18
N LYS A 474 19.34 -22.52 21.03
CA LYS A 474 20.17 -22.18 19.85
C LYS A 474 19.82 -20.80 19.27
N GLY A 475 18.54 -20.41 19.33
CA GLY A 475 18.08 -19.12 18.84
C GLY A 475 18.58 -17.96 19.70
N ILE A 476 18.61 -18.14 21.02
CA ILE A 476 18.97 -17.08 21.98
C ILE A 476 20.48 -16.98 22.27
N CYS A 477 21.25 -18.07 22.12
CA CYS A 477 22.70 -18.05 22.32
C CYS A 477 23.39 -17.38 21.13
N MET A 478 23.74 -16.09 21.30
CA MET A 478 24.45 -15.32 20.28
C MET A 478 25.91 -15.75 20.13
N GLY A 479 26.41 -15.70 18.90
CA GLY A 479 27.78 -16.02 18.50
C GLY A 479 27.89 -16.13 16.97
N PRO A 480 29.09 -16.38 16.42
CA PRO A 480 29.31 -16.42 14.97
C PRO A 480 28.45 -17.42 14.18
N SER A 481 27.89 -18.42 14.85
CA SER A 481 27.02 -19.44 14.23
C SER A 481 25.53 -19.17 14.40
N ASN A 482 25.12 -18.05 15.01
CA ASN A 482 23.72 -17.70 15.20
C ASN A 482 23.19 -16.94 13.98
N TYR A 483 22.08 -17.39 13.41
CA TYR A 483 21.45 -16.83 12.21
C TYR A 483 20.02 -16.29 12.45
N LEU A 484 19.58 -16.18 13.71
CA LEU A 484 18.22 -15.76 14.07
C LEU A 484 18.18 -14.52 14.96
N ALA A 485 19.06 -14.44 15.95
CA ALA A 485 18.96 -13.46 17.03
C ALA A 485 18.97 -12.02 16.54
N ARG A 486 19.81 -11.69 15.55
CA ARG A 486 19.86 -10.34 14.96
C ARG A 486 18.58 -10.01 14.20
N SER A 487 18.12 -10.90 13.34
CA SER A 487 16.86 -10.70 12.62
C SER A 487 15.66 -10.57 13.56
N TYR A 488 15.64 -11.33 14.67
CA TYR A 488 14.65 -11.19 15.74
C TYR A 488 14.73 -9.82 16.44
N GLN A 489 15.92 -9.39 16.85
CA GLN A 489 16.14 -8.06 17.46
C GLN A 489 15.74 -6.91 16.53
N GLY A 490 16.00 -7.06 15.22
CA GLY A 490 15.70 -6.06 14.21
C GLY A 490 14.25 -6.04 13.71
N ALA A 491 13.46 -7.09 13.94
CA ALA A 491 12.10 -7.20 13.43
C ALA A 491 11.17 -6.00 13.76
N PRO A 492 11.25 -5.37 14.95
CA PRO A 492 10.44 -4.19 15.28
C PRO A 492 10.78 -2.93 14.46
N ILE A 493 11.95 -2.86 13.82
CA ILE A 493 12.35 -1.70 12.99
C ILE A 493 11.43 -1.61 11.77
N ALA A 494 11.20 -2.72 11.06
CA ALA A 494 10.44 -2.74 9.82
C ALA A 494 8.96 -2.32 10.00
N ILE A 495 8.36 -2.61 11.15
CA ILE A 495 6.97 -2.23 11.43
C ILE A 495 6.81 -0.75 11.84
N THR A 496 7.90 -0.06 12.18
CA THR A 496 7.86 1.33 12.68
C THR A 496 8.23 2.36 11.63
N VAL A 497 9.16 2.04 10.73
CA VAL A 497 9.64 2.96 9.68
C VAL A 497 8.76 2.91 8.42
N GLU A 498 8.96 3.86 7.50
CA GLU A 498 8.17 4.04 6.25
C GLU A 498 6.64 4.17 6.49
N GLY A 499 6.29 4.75 7.62
CA GLY A 499 4.92 4.83 8.14
C GLY A 499 4.64 3.66 9.08
N ALA A 500 4.42 3.97 10.36
CA ALA A 500 4.16 2.94 11.37
C ALA A 500 2.99 2.04 10.95
N ASN A 501 3.07 0.74 11.24
CA ASN A 501 2.06 -0.24 10.86
C ASN A 501 0.66 0.14 11.38
N ILE A 502 0.57 0.75 12.57
CA ILE A 502 -0.69 1.24 13.15
C ILE A 502 -1.33 2.31 12.24
N LEU A 503 -0.55 3.33 11.83
CA LEU A 503 -1.02 4.38 10.93
C LEU A 503 -1.37 3.80 9.55
N THR A 504 -0.47 2.98 9.00
CA THR A 504 -0.64 2.37 7.66
C THR A 504 -1.94 1.58 7.60
N ARG A 505 -2.19 0.75 8.61
CA ARG A 505 -3.40 -0.07 8.71
C ARG A 505 -4.67 0.76 8.90
N SER A 506 -4.65 1.74 9.82
CA SER A 506 -5.86 2.47 10.20
C SER A 506 -6.24 3.58 9.22
N LEU A 507 -5.26 4.26 8.62
CA LEU A 507 -5.46 5.48 7.83
C LEU A 507 -5.20 5.31 6.33
N ILE A 508 -4.21 4.50 5.94
CA ILE A 508 -3.80 4.40 4.53
C ILE A 508 -4.60 3.31 3.80
N ILE A 509 -4.52 2.06 4.25
CA ILE A 509 -5.09 0.90 3.53
C ILE A 509 -6.58 1.12 3.23
N TYR A 510 -7.39 1.43 4.26
CA TYR A 510 -8.80 1.68 4.04
C TYR A 510 -9.11 3.15 3.73
N GLY A 511 -8.49 4.12 4.39
CA GLY A 511 -8.85 5.53 4.18
C GLY A 511 -8.65 5.96 2.71
N GLN A 512 -7.47 5.69 2.14
CA GLN A 512 -7.22 5.95 0.73
C GLN A 512 -7.91 4.91 -0.16
N GLY A 513 -7.94 3.64 0.24
CA GLY A 513 -8.58 2.56 -0.51
C GLY A 513 -10.07 2.80 -0.76
N ALA A 514 -10.80 3.20 0.28
CA ALA A 514 -12.24 3.44 0.21
C ALA A 514 -12.62 4.62 -0.68
N ILE A 515 -11.75 5.64 -0.80
CA ILE A 515 -12.00 6.77 -1.71
C ILE A 515 -11.57 6.42 -3.14
N ARG A 516 -10.39 5.81 -3.31
CA ARG A 516 -9.78 5.59 -4.62
C ARG A 516 -10.29 4.34 -5.33
N CYS A 517 -10.42 3.24 -4.61
CA CYS A 517 -10.82 1.95 -5.17
C CYS A 517 -12.34 1.84 -5.33
N HIS A 518 -13.11 2.63 -4.57
CA HIS A 518 -14.56 2.65 -4.72
C HIS A 518 -14.94 3.28 -6.07
N PRO A 519 -15.77 2.63 -6.91
CA PRO A 519 -15.99 3.06 -8.29
C PRO A 519 -16.65 4.45 -8.44
N TYR A 520 -17.37 4.93 -7.41
CA TYR A 520 -18.22 6.11 -7.53
C TYR A 520 -17.89 7.24 -6.54
N VAL A 521 -17.21 6.95 -5.42
CA VAL A 521 -17.03 7.94 -4.34
C VAL A 521 -16.16 9.11 -4.82
N LEU A 522 -15.05 8.83 -5.50
CA LEU A 522 -14.20 9.90 -6.05
C LEU A 522 -14.93 10.76 -7.09
N ALA A 523 -15.82 10.16 -7.89
CA ALA A 523 -16.62 10.90 -8.87
C ALA A 523 -17.64 11.82 -8.19
N GLU A 524 -18.31 11.35 -7.14
CA GLU A 524 -19.22 12.15 -6.32
C GLU A 524 -18.48 13.32 -5.65
N LEU A 525 -17.30 13.08 -5.07
CA LEU A 525 -16.46 14.12 -4.48
C LEU A 525 -16.06 15.19 -5.50
N LYS A 526 -15.62 14.77 -6.70
CA LYS A 526 -15.26 15.69 -7.79
C LYS A 526 -16.45 16.51 -8.28
N ALA A 527 -17.62 15.88 -8.44
CA ALA A 527 -18.83 16.58 -8.85
C ALA A 527 -19.25 17.63 -7.81
N ALA A 528 -19.16 17.31 -6.52
CA ALA A 528 -19.50 18.25 -5.45
C ALA A 528 -18.55 19.45 -5.34
N ASN A 529 -17.27 19.27 -5.68
CA ASN A 529 -16.26 20.33 -5.68
C ASN A 529 -16.18 21.10 -7.01
N ASN A 530 -17.03 20.78 -7.99
CA ASN A 530 -17.08 21.51 -9.25
C ASN A 530 -17.77 22.88 -9.06
N ASN A 531 -17.11 23.94 -9.53
CA ASN A 531 -17.59 25.32 -9.46
C ASN A 531 -18.77 25.59 -10.42
N ASN A 532 -18.91 24.79 -11.49
CA ASN A 532 -20.06 24.87 -12.39
C ASN A 532 -21.23 24.08 -11.80
N GLU A 533 -22.25 24.78 -11.28
CA GLU A 533 -23.39 24.16 -10.59
C GLU A 533 -24.20 23.19 -11.46
N GLU A 534 -24.40 23.51 -12.73
CA GLU A 534 -25.16 22.66 -13.66
C GLU A 534 -24.41 21.37 -13.96
N GLN A 535 -23.10 21.48 -14.23
CA GLN A 535 -22.26 20.31 -14.47
C GLN A 535 -22.12 19.48 -13.19
N ALA A 536 -21.92 20.12 -12.04
CA ALA A 536 -21.85 19.47 -10.73
C ALA A 536 -23.09 18.61 -10.46
N LEU A 537 -24.28 19.14 -10.76
CA LEU A 537 -25.54 18.43 -10.54
C LEU A 537 -25.69 17.21 -11.44
N ASN A 538 -25.37 17.34 -12.74
CA ASN A 538 -25.46 16.23 -13.69
C ASN A 538 -24.44 15.12 -13.40
N ASP A 539 -23.18 15.49 -13.14
CA ASP A 539 -22.12 14.53 -12.81
C ASP A 539 -22.44 13.80 -11.48
N PHE A 540 -22.99 14.53 -10.50
CA PHE A 540 -23.41 13.94 -9.23
C PHE A 540 -24.61 13.00 -9.39
N ASP A 541 -25.63 13.36 -10.18
CA ASP A 541 -26.79 12.49 -10.47
C ASP A 541 -26.33 11.14 -11.07
N HIS A 542 -25.49 11.19 -12.09
CA HIS A 542 -24.95 9.98 -12.72
C HIS A 542 -24.16 9.12 -11.75
N ALA A 543 -23.27 9.71 -10.95
CA ALA A 543 -22.46 8.99 -9.99
C ALA A 543 -23.31 8.37 -8.87
N LEU A 544 -24.26 9.13 -8.32
CA LEU A 544 -25.14 8.72 -7.22
C LEU A 544 -26.03 7.54 -7.61
N PHE A 545 -26.71 7.60 -8.76
CA PHE A 545 -27.61 6.51 -9.17
C PHE A 545 -26.85 5.24 -9.55
N ALA A 546 -25.65 5.39 -10.13
CA ALA A 546 -24.76 4.26 -10.35
C ALA A 546 -24.25 3.64 -9.04
N HIS A 547 -23.95 4.46 -8.02
CA HIS A 547 -23.59 4.04 -6.67
C HIS A 547 -24.75 3.30 -5.99
N ILE A 548 -25.98 3.81 -6.04
CA ILE A 548 -27.16 3.10 -5.49
C ILE A 548 -27.32 1.71 -6.13
N GLY A 549 -27.22 1.64 -7.46
CA GLY A 549 -27.28 0.36 -8.18
C GLY A 549 -26.15 -0.60 -7.78
N PHE A 550 -24.95 -0.07 -7.55
CA PHE A 550 -23.79 -0.81 -7.05
C PHE A 550 -24.03 -1.38 -5.65
N SER A 551 -24.47 -0.55 -4.70
CA SER A 551 -24.74 -0.97 -3.32
C SER A 551 -25.82 -2.05 -3.26
N LEU A 552 -26.94 -1.85 -3.98
CA LEU A 552 -28.02 -2.86 -4.04
C LEU A 552 -27.54 -4.18 -4.67
N SER A 553 -26.70 -4.10 -5.70
CA SER A 553 -26.10 -5.29 -6.32
C SER A 553 -25.20 -6.05 -5.36
N ASN A 554 -24.39 -5.36 -4.58
CA ASN A 554 -23.49 -5.99 -3.61
C ASN A 554 -24.24 -6.54 -2.39
N ILE A 555 -25.32 -5.91 -1.94
CA ILE A 555 -26.22 -6.48 -0.92
C ILE A 555 -26.82 -7.80 -1.43
N SER A 556 -27.39 -7.80 -2.64
CA SER A 556 -27.97 -9.00 -3.24
C SER A 556 -26.93 -10.11 -3.45
N ARG A 557 -25.73 -9.77 -3.93
CA ARG A 557 -24.65 -10.74 -4.12
C ARG A 557 -24.12 -11.28 -2.79
N SER A 558 -23.97 -10.44 -1.77
CA SER A 558 -23.53 -10.86 -0.44
C SER A 558 -24.50 -11.87 0.15
N LEU A 559 -25.81 -11.59 0.15
CA LEU A 559 -26.80 -12.54 0.66
C LEU A 559 -26.84 -13.83 -0.17
N SER A 560 -26.85 -13.73 -1.52
CA SER A 560 -26.92 -14.90 -2.41
C SER A 560 -25.72 -15.82 -2.22
N SER A 561 -24.52 -15.24 -2.19
CA SER A 561 -23.29 -16.00 -2.04
C SER A 561 -23.13 -16.56 -0.62
N SER A 562 -23.59 -15.85 0.40
CA SER A 562 -23.60 -16.35 1.78
C SER A 562 -24.59 -17.49 1.97
N PHE A 563 -25.82 -17.36 1.47
CA PHE A 563 -26.85 -18.40 1.56
C PHE A 563 -26.45 -19.70 0.83
N THR A 564 -25.81 -19.57 -0.33
CA THR A 564 -25.42 -20.73 -1.17
C THR A 564 -24.05 -21.31 -0.81
N GLY A 565 -23.35 -20.73 0.17
CA GLY A 565 -21.96 -21.09 0.46
C GLY A 565 -21.04 -20.88 -0.74
N SER A 566 -21.31 -19.86 -1.55
CA SER A 566 -20.55 -19.46 -2.75
C SER A 566 -20.50 -20.47 -3.90
N ARG A 567 -21.20 -21.61 -3.80
CA ARG A 567 -21.04 -22.73 -4.75
C ARG A 567 -21.43 -22.41 -6.20
N PHE A 568 -22.31 -21.44 -6.42
CA PHE A 568 -22.77 -21.02 -7.74
C PHE A 568 -21.95 -19.87 -8.35
N LEU A 569 -20.95 -19.32 -7.64
CA LEU A 569 -20.07 -18.30 -8.20
C LEU A 569 -19.12 -18.92 -9.22
N SER A 570 -18.79 -18.16 -10.27
CA SER A 570 -17.85 -18.61 -11.30
C SER A 570 -16.43 -18.64 -10.76
N SER A 571 -15.61 -19.54 -11.30
CA SER A 571 -14.17 -19.61 -11.04
C SER A 571 -13.41 -19.75 -12.36
N PRO A 572 -12.23 -19.13 -12.53
CA PRO A 572 -11.42 -19.27 -13.74
C PRO A 572 -10.88 -20.70 -13.93
N PHE A 573 -10.78 -21.48 -12.84
CA PHE A 573 -10.24 -22.84 -12.87
C PHE A 573 -11.21 -23.82 -12.19
N ASN A 574 -11.12 -25.10 -12.57
CA ASN A 574 -11.95 -26.17 -12.06
C ASN A 574 -11.09 -27.27 -11.40
N ASP A 575 -10.29 -26.86 -10.41
CA ASP A 575 -9.42 -27.72 -9.62
C ASP A 575 -9.54 -27.40 -8.12
N GLU A 576 -8.57 -27.81 -7.29
CA GLU A 576 -8.56 -27.63 -5.84
C GLU A 576 -8.66 -26.15 -5.41
N THR A 577 -8.31 -25.21 -6.29
CA THR A 577 -8.40 -23.77 -6.03
C THR A 577 -9.78 -23.17 -6.34
N LYS A 578 -10.67 -23.92 -7.00
CA LYS A 578 -11.97 -23.43 -7.49
C LYS A 578 -12.74 -22.71 -6.40
N HIS A 579 -12.85 -23.35 -5.24
CA HIS A 579 -13.65 -22.84 -4.14
C HIS A 579 -13.05 -21.57 -3.52
N TYR A 580 -11.72 -21.42 -3.55
CA TYR A 580 -11.08 -20.20 -3.07
C TYR A 580 -11.48 -18.97 -3.88
N TYR A 581 -11.51 -19.04 -5.21
CA TYR A 581 -12.02 -17.91 -6.02
C TYR A 581 -13.47 -17.56 -5.69
N GLN A 582 -14.31 -18.57 -5.47
CA GLN A 582 -15.72 -18.36 -5.11
C GLN A 582 -15.85 -17.66 -3.74
N LEU A 583 -15.08 -18.09 -2.75
CA LEU A 583 -15.06 -17.47 -1.42
C LEU A 583 -14.51 -16.04 -1.48
N LEU A 584 -13.43 -15.80 -2.22
CA LEU A 584 -12.87 -14.46 -2.40
C LEU A 584 -13.85 -13.51 -3.11
N THR A 585 -14.61 -13.99 -4.11
CA THR A 585 -15.68 -13.19 -4.72
C THR A 585 -16.79 -12.85 -3.72
N ARG A 586 -17.20 -13.80 -2.86
CA ARG A 586 -18.15 -13.52 -1.76
C ARG A 586 -17.60 -12.46 -0.81
N PHE A 587 -16.35 -12.60 -0.36
CA PHE A 587 -15.77 -11.65 0.58
C PHE A 587 -15.52 -10.28 -0.04
N SER A 588 -15.24 -10.20 -1.34
CA SER A 588 -15.24 -8.94 -2.09
C SER A 588 -16.63 -8.29 -2.08
N ALA A 589 -17.71 -9.05 -2.31
CA ALA A 589 -19.08 -8.54 -2.25
C ALA A 589 -19.42 -8.03 -0.85
N ASN A 590 -19.05 -8.80 0.19
CA ASN A 590 -19.23 -8.42 1.58
C ASN A 590 -18.46 -7.14 1.91
N LEU A 591 -17.20 -7.01 1.46
CA LEU A 591 -16.40 -5.80 1.63
C LEU A 591 -17.11 -4.59 1.02
N ALA A 592 -17.50 -4.68 -0.25
CA ALA A 592 -18.18 -3.59 -0.95
C ALA A 592 -19.47 -3.17 -0.22
N MET A 593 -20.31 -4.15 0.13
CA MET A 593 -21.55 -3.90 0.87
C MET A 593 -21.28 -3.23 2.24
N LEU A 594 -20.34 -3.78 3.02
CA LEU A 594 -20.04 -3.27 4.35
C LEU A 594 -19.37 -1.90 4.28
N SER A 595 -18.57 -1.62 3.26
CA SER A 595 -18.01 -0.30 2.99
C SER A 595 -19.11 0.73 2.76
N ASP A 596 -20.04 0.47 1.85
CA ASP A 596 -21.13 1.41 1.52
C ASP A 596 -22.03 1.66 2.73
N ILE A 597 -22.41 0.59 3.44
CA ILE A 597 -23.26 0.71 4.63
C ILE A 597 -22.52 1.42 5.77
N SER A 598 -21.20 1.21 5.90
CA SER A 598 -20.38 1.95 6.87
C SER A 598 -20.31 3.45 6.53
N MET A 599 -20.09 3.79 5.25
CA MET A 599 -20.09 5.18 4.80
C MET A 599 -21.45 5.84 5.02
N LEU A 600 -22.54 5.14 4.70
CA LEU A 600 -23.90 5.64 4.89
C LEU A 600 -24.25 5.83 6.38
N ALA A 601 -23.90 4.87 7.23
CA ALA A 601 -24.29 4.88 8.65
C ALA A 601 -23.40 5.79 9.52
N ILE A 602 -22.13 5.98 9.15
CA ILE A 602 -21.13 6.70 9.97
C ILE A 602 -20.73 8.04 9.34
N GLY A 603 -20.88 8.20 8.02
CA GLY A 603 -20.55 9.43 7.31
C GLY A 603 -19.06 9.77 7.37
N ALA A 604 -18.76 11.07 7.40
CA ALA A 604 -17.40 11.62 7.40
C ALA A 604 -16.53 11.11 8.58
N ASP A 605 -17.14 10.72 9.69
CA ASP A 605 -16.42 10.19 10.86
C ASP A 605 -15.83 8.80 10.63
N LEU A 606 -16.17 8.10 9.53
CA LEU A 606 -15.63 6.76 9.26
C LEU A 606 -14.10 6.74 9.23
N LYS A 607 -13.48 7.81 8.70
CA LYS A 607 -12.01 7.98 8.69
C LYS A 607 -11.42 8.07 10.10
N ARG A 608 -12.17 8.64 11.05
CA ARG A 608 -11.76 8.78 12.47
C ARG A 608 -12.08 7.54 13.30
N LYS A 609 -12.99 6.68 12.84
CA LYS A 609 -13.34 5.40 13.49
C LYS A 609 -12.34 4.31 13.10
N GLU A 610 -11.10 4.47 13.55
CA GLU A 610 -9.97 3.59 13.19
C GLU A 610 -10.24 2.10 13.40
N ARG A 611 -11.04 1.72 14.41
CA ARG A 611 -11.41 0.31 14.62
C ARG A 611 -12.23 -0.27 13.46
N ILE A 612 -13.07 0.52 12.82
CA ILE A 612 -13.96 0.09 11.73
C ILE A 612 -13.18 0.15 10.41
N SER A 613 -12.54 1.29 10.12
CA SER A 613 -11.75 1.46 8.90
C SER A 613 -10.66 0.40 8.80
N ALA A 614 -9.94 0.13 9.90
CA ALA A 614 -8.85 -0.82 9.88
C ALA A 614 -9.31 -2.27 9.64
N ARG A 615 -10.54 -2.65 10.05
CA ARG A 615 -11.08 -4.00 9.80
C ARG A 615 -11.53 -4.18 8.37
N LEU A 616 -12.14 -3.16 7.77
CA LEU A 616 -12.42 -3.16 6.33
C LEU A 616 -11.10 -3.21 5.53
N GLY A 617 -10.07 -2.49 5.99
CA GLY A 617 -8.71 -2.57 5.46
C GLY A 617 -8.09 -3.96 5.57
N ASP A 618 -8.28 -4.66 6.70
CA ASP A 618 -7.83 -6.05 6.88
C ASP A 618 -8.52 -6.98 5.86
N VAL A 619 -9.83 -6.84 5.64
CA VAL A 619 -10.57 -7.65 4.64
C VAL A 619 -10.00 -7.43 3.24
N LEU A 620 -9.86 -6.17 2.82
CA LEU A 620 -9.24 -5.82 1.54
C LEU A 620 -7.84 -6.43 1.41
N SER A 621 -7.04 -6.29 2.45
CA SER A 621 -5.66 -6.76 2.46
C SER A 621 -5.59 -8.26 2.22
N HIS A 622 -6.34 -9.05 2.99
CA HIS A 622 -6.31 -10.50 2.87
C HIS A 622 -6.93 -11.01 1.56
N LEU A 623 -7.89 -10.28 0.98
CA LEU A 623 -8.33 -10.52 -0.40
C LEU A 623 -7.16 -10.38 -1.37
N TYR A 624 -6.34 -9.33 -1.23
CA TYR A 624 -5.16 -9.11 -2.05
C TYR A 624 -4.07 -10.17 -1.84
N LEU A 625 -3.73 -10.50 -0.58
CA LEU A 625 -2.73 -11.52 -0.25
C LEU A 625 -3.09 -12.89 -0.84
N ALA A 626 -4.36 -13.33 -0.68
CA ALA A 626 -4.84 -14.59 -1.24
C ALA A 626 -4.84 -14.57 -2.78
N SER A 627 -5.23 -13.44 -3.39
CA SER A 627 -5.20 -13.26 -4.85
C SER A 627 -3.79 -13.36 -5.41
N ALA A 628 -2.80 -12.78 -4.73
CA ALA A 628 -1.39 -12.89 -5.11
C ALA A 628 -0.90 -14.35 -5.08
N CYS A 629 -1.25 -15.11 -4.05
CA CYS A 629 -0.90 -16.53 -3.94
C CYS A 629 -1.49 -17.38 -5.08
N LEU A 630 -2.78 -17.15 -5.39
CA LEU A 630 -3.47 -17.81 -6.48
C LEU A 630 -2.91 -17.43 -7.86
N LYS A 631 -2.53 -16.17 -8.05
CA LYS A 631 -1.83 -15.71 -9.27
C LYS A 631 -0.47 -16.39 -9.40
N ARG A 632 0.36 -16.38 -8.35
CA ARG A 632 1.67 -17.04 -8.35
C ARG A 632 1.55 -18.51 -8.72
N PHE A 633 0.61 -19.22 -8.11
CA PHE A 633 0.36 -20.62 -8.40
C PHE A 633 0.07 -20.84 -9.89
N ASN A 634 -0.76 -19.98 -10.49
CA ASN A 634 -1.06 -20.03 -11.92
C ASN A 634 0.17 -19.71 -12.79
N ASP A 635 0.86 -18.61 -12.51
CA ASP A 635 2.01 -18.12 -13.28
C ASP A 635 3.18 -19.11 -13.27
N GLU A 636 3.31 -19.91 -12.20
CA GLU A 636 4.31 -20.96 -12.07
C GLU A 636 3.87 -22.32 -12.64
N GLY A 637 2.70 -22.40 -13.29
CA GLY A 637 2.22 -23.62 -13.95
C GLY A 637 1.44 -24.58 -13.04
N ARG A 638 0.88 -24.09 -11.93
CA ARG A 638 0.01 -24.83 -11.00
C ARG A 638 0.67 -26.10 -10.46
N LYS A 639 1.93 -25.98 -10.03
CA LYS A 639 2.77 -27.08 -9.52
C LYS A 639 2.11 -27.75 -8.31
N LYS A 640 1.86 -29.06 -8.38
CA LYS A 640 1.16 -29.79 -7.30
C LYS A 640 1.92 -29.74 -5.98
N GLU A 641 3.23 -29.61 -6.04
CA GLU A 641 4.14 -29.58 -4.90
C GLU A 641 3.94 -28.30 -4.05
N ASP A 642 3.49 -27.21 -4.67
CA ASP A 642 3.23 -25.94 -4.00
C ASP A 642 1.82 -25.88 -3.38
N LEU A 643 0.94 -26.83 -3.71
CA LEU A 643 -0.46 -26.81 -3.28
C LEU A 643 -0.62 -26.72 -1.75
N PRO A 644 0.12 -27.46 -0.90
CA PRO A 644 -0.01 -27.32 0.55
C PRO A 644 0.31 -25.91 1.07
N LEU A 645 1.33 -25.26 0.50
CA LEU A 645 1.71 -23.90 0.87
C LEU A 645 0.69 -22.87 0.39
N LEU A 646 0.17 -23.06 -0.83
CA LEU A 646 -0.92 -22.26 -1.37
C LEU A 646 -2.18 -22.37 -0.50
N GLN A 647 -2.59 -23.59 -0.17
CA GLN A 647 -3.79 -23.84 0.64
C GLN A 647 -3.65 -23.17 2.00
N TRP A 648 -2.52 -23.37 2.69
CA TRP A 648 -2.25 -22.70 3.96
C TRP A 648 -2.36 -21.17 3.83
N ALA A 649 -1.72 -20.59 2.81
CA ALA A 649 -1.68 -19.13 2.62
C ALA A 649 -3.06 -18.52 2.34
N VAL A 650 -3.87 -19.22 1.53
CA VAL A 650 -5.23 -18.78 1.18
C VAL A 650 -6.17 -18.99 2.37
N GLU A 651 -6.11 -20.14 3.06
CA GLU A 651 -6.96 -20.44 4.20
C GLU A 651 -6.67 -19.54 5.41
N ASP A 652 -5.40 -19.23 5.70
CA ASP A 652 -5.00 -18.21 6.69
C ASP A 652 -5.63 -16.85 6.36
N SER A 653 -5.59 -16.46 5.08
CA SER A 653 -6.19 -15.21 4.63
C SER A 653 -7.71 -15.22 4.73
N LEU A 654 -8.39 -16.32 4.38
CA LEU A 654 -9.84 -16.45 4.51
C LEU A 654 -10.27 -16.42 5.98
N PHE A 655 -9.54 -17.08 6.86
CA PHE A 655 -9.78 -17.04 8.31
C PHE A 655 -9.61 -15.61 8.85
N ALA A 656 -8.55 -14.91 8.46
CA ALA A 656 -8.32 -13.53 8.88
C ALA A 656 -9.42 -12.57 8.36
N ILE A 657 -9.94 -12.79 7.16
CA ILE A 657 -11.11 -12.06 6.64
C ILE A 657 -12.32 -12.28 7.56
N GLN A 658 -12.63 -13.52 7.91
CA GLN A 658 -13.76 -13.84 8.78
C GLN A 658 -13.62 -13.18 10.16
N GLN A 659 -12.43 -13.21 10.74
CA GLN A 659 -12.13 -12.54 12.02
C GLN A 659 -12.29 -11.02 11.90
N ALA A 660 -11.83 -10.42 10.80
CA ALA A 660 -11.98 -8.99 10.56
C ALA A 660 -13.45 -8.58 10.39
N LEU A 661 -14.25 -9.37 9.66
CA LEU A 661 -15.68 -9.15 9.49
C LEU A 661 -16.44 -9.27 10.82
N ASP A 662 -16.14 -10.29 11.63
CA ASP A 662 -16.78 -10.44 12.95
C ASP A 662 -16.43 -9.28 13.88
N ALA A 663 -15.15 -8.91 13.94
CA ALA A 663 -14.67 -7.77 14.74
C ALA A 663 -15.29 -6.45 14.27
N LEU A 664 -15.41 -6.23 12.96
CA LEU A 664 -16.08 -5.06 12.38
C LEU A 664 -17.52 -4.95 12.88
N LEU A 665 -18.30 -6.03 12.78
CA LEU A 665 -19.70 -6.03 13.21
C LEU A 665 -19.84 -5.89 14.73
N ASN A 666 -18.94 -6.50 15.50
CA ASN A 666 -18.88 -6.30 16.95
C ASN A 666 -18.57 -4.84 17.31
N ASN A 667 -17.73 -4.17 16.52
CA ASN A 667 -17.35 -2.76 16.72
C ASN A 667 -18.32 -1.75 16.10
N PHE A 668 -19.32 -2.22 15.34
CA PHE A 668 -20.27 -1.33 14.68
C PHE A 668 -21.08 -0.53 15.71
N PRO A 669 -21.31 0.79 15.51
CA PRO A 669 -21.97 1.64 16.50
C PRO A 669 -23.44 1.26 16.69
N ASN A 670 -24.17 1.04 15.59
CA ASN A 670 -25.56 0.61 15.62
C ASN A 670 -25.64 -0.92 15.72
N LYS A 671 -25.97 -1.44 16.90
CA LYS A 671 -26.04 -2.88 17.17
C LYS A 671 -27.16 -3.61 16.43
N TRP A 672 -28.27 -2.93 16.14
CA TRP A 672 -29.34 -3.53 15.36
C TRP A 672 -28.91 -3.73 13.91
N LEU A 673 -28.36 -2.68 13.29
CA LEU A 673 -27.80 -2.75 11.95
C LEU A 673 -26.68 -3.81 11.86
N ALA A 674 -25.81 -3.88 12.86
CA ALA A 674 -24.76 -4.91 12.91
C ALA A 674 -25.31 -6.34 12.91
N ARG A 675 -26.40 -6.60 13.64
CA ARG A 675 -27.08 -7.90 13.66
C ARG A 675 -27.70 -8.22 12.30
N CYS A 676 -28.34 -7.24 11.65
CA CYS A 676 -28.87 -7.41 10.30
C CYS A 676 -27.76 -7.74 9.30
N LEU A 677 -26.64 -7.02 9.35
CA LEU A 677 -25.48 -7.30 8.51
C LEU A 677 -24.91 -8.70 8.77
N ARG A 678 -24.83 -9.12 10.03
CA ARG A 678 -24.39 -10.48 10.42
C ARG A 678 -25.33 -11.57 9.91
N LEU A 679 -26.61 -11.28 9.69
CA LEU A 679 -27.54 -12.25 9.09
C LEU A 679 -27.38 -12.34 7.57
N ILE A 680 -26.85 -11.30 6.93
CA ILE A 680 -26.62 -11.26 5.48
C ILE A 680 -25.34 -12.00 5.09
N ILE A 681 -24.28 -11.83 5.88
CA ILE A 681 -22.95 -12.42 5.62
C ILE A 681 -22.73 -13.69 6.43
#